data_AF-A0A9E2VM62-F1
#
_entry.id   AF-A0A9E2VM62-F1
#
_cell.length_a   1.000
_cell.length_b   1.000
_cell.length_c   1.000
_cell.angle_alpha   90.00
_cell.angle_beta   90.00
_cell.angle_gamma   90.00
#
_symmetry.space_group_name_H-M   'P 1'
#
loop_
_entity.id
_entity.type
_entity.pdbx_description
1 polymer ?
#
loop_
_entity_poly.entity_id
_entity_poly.type
_entity_poly.pdbx_seq_one_letter_code
_entity_poly.pdbx_strand_id
1 'polypeptide(L)'
;MRKIYQTAVLVLAVLALCWYSIVPLEKQLKLGKDLRGGVSLVYAVQIKQDESAKAVLDQTINVLKQRINPTGTLDITFVAQGNDRIEVTMPLPSDKVKGLKAVYESELQQLGRTAMSEARFDSIVRMDAAGREKAINDLFKEESGQKTKLKAALAAADEVAVAREAERAARAANKSGPEYDALVVAAGEAIGRFDAARTEFFKGVVSGEEVQRILNLSNRTRTLEDPAAKDPAQKRIVVESPRERGIKVLKAAHPEAVPQIERIIAAQDAYLKERTTLDDPQDLIRLLKGAGVISFRITVDPAASGGSNFTTDEDRLRTELRTRGAQNVRSTDARWYKVNQIENWYTSTAELAFLQADPAAFFASRGYVGDMSKEGEYYLLCWDVRGKRLTADEGDWRVKGAQESADELGKPSIAFQMDPLGGTLLGNLTREPAKTNNKMAILLDDQVYTAPRLQSAISRSGQITGVDQKEERDYVIRVLNAGSLQAKLSPKPLSIQSIGPALGADNLQNGLKAGVVALVVVSGFMVVYYFGCGFIAVIALFCNALIIVGMMALAKAAFTMPGIAGVILTFGMAVDANVLIYERMREEMNRGADLKTAVRLGFSKALSSIVDGNVTNLIVCVVLAYVGTQEIKGFAITMGIGVIATLFAALVITRLIFDVLIVQLGWRKTSMLPMAVPGLQKALTPNINWMRYRHIFFTISTIYVLMGLYAVFLRGDKMLHIEFLGGTQVDVQFATDPKTGKPITMERAEVESRLRKAAESLAADDPSRLPLQTLDVTPINPDETGVRSHWFMIKTTATDEATVRDVVGQGLVGLISEDRELRFASMEATDWRKAPVYRVDRATLGDVIERPAIRSDVKRFEGGVALVVDGIEPPVSLESIRARIEKKRGEPEYSDTLSRTSEYFVLAGDETAVSGFALVVRDENFSFMADEDRWSDTVARREWNLVRDALTVSSTSASVQNFSPAIANTFKAQAVAAVLLSFVLIAIYIWVRFKGARYSLAAIVATLHDVLTVLGAIALCEILWESPSLQGVAHTLGILPFKIDLNMVAAMLTVAGYSLNDTIIIMDRIRETKGKLQYATAEMINLAVNQTISRTIITSGSTVCTSLILYCFGGEGVRPFAFALVVGIGIGTYSSIAVAAPMVWSRKGNETEATPRGVVAPTN
;
A
#
# COMPACT_ATOMS: atom_id res chain seq x y z
N MET A 1 35.38 0.46 39.41
CA MET A 1 35.28 1.86 38.94
C MET A 1 35.38 1.94 37.42
N ARG A 2 36.56 1.75 36.79
CA ARG A 2 36.72 1.87 35.32
C ARG A 2 35.72 1.03 34.49
N LYS A 3 35.48 -0.24 34.86
CA LYS A 3 34.50 -1.12 34.18
C LYS A 3 33.06 -0.60 34.27
N ILE A 4 32.64 -0.05 35.42
CA ILE A 4 31.29 0.50 35.63
C ILE A 4 31.08 1.71 34.71
N TYR A 5 32.06 2.62 34.66
CA TYR A 5 31.99 3.77 33.75
C TYR A 5 31.94 3.36 32.27
N GLN A 6 32.75 2.38 31.86
CA GLN A 6 32.72 1.87 30.49
C GLN A 6 31.35 1.27 30.12
N THR A 7 30.77 0.47 31.01
CA THR A 7 29.43 -0.09 30.80
C THR A 7 28.35 0.98 30.81
N ALA A 8 28.44 1.99 31.69
CA ALA A 8 27.51 3.12 31.71
C ALA A 8 27.56 3.93 30.41
N VAL A 9 28.75 4.23 29.90
CA VAL A 9 28.92 4.91 28.61
C VAL A 9 28.33 4.09 27.47
N LEU A 10 28.55 2.76 27.45
CA LEU A 10 27.97 1.87 26.45
C LEU A 10 26.43 1.90 26.50
N VAL A 11 25.83 1.75 27.68
CA VAL A 11 24.38 1.76 27.86
C VAL A 11 23.79 3.11 27.42
N LEU A 12 24.38 4.22 27.85
CA LEU A 12 23.93 5.56 27.44
C LEU A 12 24.08 5.78 25.94
N ALA A 13 25.17 5.31 25.32
CA ALA A 13 25.36 5.41 23.87
C ALA A 13 24.30 4.61 23.10
N VAL A 14 23.98 3.39 23.54
CA VAL A 14 22.92 2.57 22.93
C VAL A 14 21.56 3.23 23.09
N LEU A 15 21.20 3.69 24.30
CA LEU A 15 19.92 4.36 24.54
C LEU A 15 19.81 5.68 23.76
N ALA A 16 20.89 6.46 23.68
CA ALA A 16 20.92 7.70 22.90
C ALA A 16 20.77 7.42 21.39
N LEU A 17 21.43 6.39 20.87
CA LEU A 17 21.27 5.96 19.47
C LEU A 17 19.83 5.52 19.18
N CYS A 18 19.25 4.69 20.05
CA CYS A 18 17.86 4.25 19.89
C CYS A 18 16.89 5.43 19.99
N TRP A 19 17.09 6.35 20.94
CA TRP A 19 16.26 7.55 21.08
C TRP A 19 16.36 8.48 19.87
N TYR A 20 17.57 8.71 19.36
CA TYR A 20 17.80 9.51 18.15
C TYR A 20 17.08 8.91 16.94
N SER A 21 17.11 7.59 16.79
CA SER A 21 16.40 6.89 15.72
C SER A 21 14.88 6.95 15.83
N ILE A 22 14.35 7.24 17.03
CA ILE A 22 12.91 7.33 17.28
C ILE A 22 12.36 8.71 16.89
N VAL A 23 13.13 9.80 16.92
CA VAL A 23 12.57 11.16 16.80
C VAL A 23 12.75 11.72 15.37
N PRO A 24 11.66 12.13 14.66
CA PRO A 24 10.24 12.03 15.01
C PRO A 24 9.62 10.64 14.68
N LEU A 25 8.83 10.10 15.63
CA LEU A 25 8.33 8.70 15.63
C LEU A 25 7.50 8.38 14.38
N GLU A 26 6.67 9.33 13.97
CA GLU A 26 5.74 9.19 12.85
C GLU A 26 6.41 9.00 11.49
N LYS A 27 7.67 9.44 11.34
CA LYS A 27 8.41 9.37 10.06
C LYS A 27 9.41 8.21 9.99
N GLN A 28 9.82 7.68 11.15
CA GLN A 28 10.90 6.71 11.25
C GLN A 28 10.38 5.26 11.27
N LEU A 29 9.21 5.02 11.86
CA LEU A 29 8.65 3.67 11.97
C LEU A 29 7.79 3.33 10.74
N LYS A 30 8.25 2.38 9.93
CA LYS A 30 7.51 1.91 8.76
C LYS A 30 6.38 0.98 9.18
N LEU A 31 5.16 1.50 9.26
CA LEU A 31 3.99 0.69 9.56
C LEU A 31 3.70 -0.31 8.43
N GLY A 32 3.39 -1.54 8.81
CA GLY A 32 2.91 -2.59 7.91
C GLY A 32 1.50 -2.30 7.40
N LYS A 33 1.10 -3.00 6.34
CA LYS A 33 -0.21 -2.81 5.69
C LYS A 33 -1.39 -3.02 6.65
N ASP A 34 -1.27 -3.92 7.61
CA ASP A 34 -2.34 -4.22 8.58
C ASP A 34 -2.57 -3.10 9.61
N LEU A 35 -1.63 -2.15 9.73
CA LEU A 35 -1.71 -1.00 10.63
C LEU A 35 -1.92 0.33 9.90
N ARG A 36 -1.35 0.48 8.70
CA ARG A 36 -1.46 1.72 7.92
C ARG A 36 -2.63 1.71 6.93
N GLY A 37 -3.15 0.53 6.62
CA GLY A 37 -3.96 0.30 5.43
C GLY A 37 -3.11 0.37 4.16
N GLY A 38 -3.56 -0.27 3.09
CA GLY A 38 -2.76 -0.42 1.88
C GLY A 38 -3.28 -1.52 0.97
N VAL A 39 -2.70 -1.57 -0.22
CA VAL A 39 -2.91 -2.67 -1.16
C VAL A 39 -1.63 -3.47 -1.33
N SER A 40 -1.75 -4.79 -1.29
CA SER A 40 -0.70 -5.73 -1.65
C SER A 40 -1.11 -6.51 -2.89
N LEU A 41 -0.20 -6.56 -3.86
CA LEU A 41 -0.38 -7.26 -5.12
C LEU A 41 0.71 -8.32 -5.27
N VAL A 42 0.34 -9.58 -5.42
CA VAL A 42 1.30 -10.66 -5.66
C VAL A 42 1.32 -11.01 -7.14
N TYR A 43 2.49 -11.00 -7.77
CA TYR A 43 2.67 -11.35 -9.18
C TYR A 43 3.53 -12.60 -9.34
N ALA A 44 3.20 -13.42 -10.34
CA ALA A 44 4.05 -14.52 -10.77
C ALA A 44 5.19 -13.98 -11.63
N VAL A 45 6.38 -14.57 -11.50
CA VAL A 45 7.59 -14.27 -12.23
C VAL A 45 8.00 -15.56 -12.93
N GLN A 46 7.98 -15.56 -14.26
CA GLN A 46 8.35 -16.75 -15.04
C GLN A 46 9.87 -16.95 -15.05
N ILE A 47 10.37 -17.97 -14.34
CA ILE A 47 11.81 -18.26 -14.25
C ILE A 47 12.11 -19.57 -14.99
N LYS A 48 13.18 -19.60 -15.78
CA LYS A 48 13.63 -20.82 -16.48
C LYS A 48 14.36 -21.78 -15.54
N GLN A 49 14.36 -23.07 -15.89
CA GLN A 49 14.94 -24.13 -15.06
C GLN A 49 16.47 -24.04 -14.87
N ASP A 50 17.18 -23.30 -15.72
CA ASP A 50 18.63 -23.12 -15.70
C ASP A 50 19.11 -21.85 -14.96
N GLU A 51 18.18 -21.02 -14.46
CA GLU A 51 18.48 -19.74 -13.84
C GLU A 51 18.30 -19.75 -12.31
N SER A 52 19.10 -18.94 -11.60
CA SER A 52 18.93 -18.75 -10.16
C SER A 52 17.69 -17.89 -9.91
N ALA A 53 16.64 -18.51 -9.35
CA ALA A 53 15.42 -17.86 -8.91
C ALA A 53 15.66 -16.53 -8.15
N LYS A 54 16.61 -16.55 -7.20
CA LYS A 54 16.95 -15.37 -6.40
C LYS A 54 17.51 -14.24 -7.24
N ALA A 55 18.45 -14.53 -8.16
CA ALA A 55 19.06 -13.51 -9.00
C ALA A 55 18.04 -12.85 -9.93
N VAL A 56 17.15 -13.65 -10.54
CA VAL A 56 16.10 -13.16 -11.43
C VAL A 56 15.08 -12.30 -10.68
N LEU A 57 14.67 -12.73 -9.48
CA LEU A 57 13.75 -11.96 -8.64
C LEU A 57 14.37 -10.64 -8.17
N ASP A 58 15.60 -10.65 -7.66
CA ASP A 58 16.29 -9.44 -7.20
C ASP A 58 16.49 -8.44 -8.35
N GLN A 59 16.86 -8.92 -9.55
CA GLN A 59 16.97 -8.09 -10.74
C GLN A 59 15.62 -7.49 -11.14
N THR A 60 14.57 -8.32 -11.20
CA THR A 60 13.20 -7.88 -11.55
C THR A 60 12.70 -6.82 -10.56
N ILE A 61 12.88 -7.04 -9.26
CA ILE A 61 12.52 -6.09 -8.21
C ILE A 61 13.25 -4.76 -8.38
N ASN A 62 14.56 -4.79 -8.65
CA ASN A 62 15.34 -3.56 -8.81
C ASN A 62 14.88 -2.74 -10.02
N VAL A 63 14.56 -3.40 -11.13
CA VAL A 63 14.00 -2.75 -12.32
C VAL A 63 12.63 -2.14 -12.01
N LEU A 64 11.73 -2.89 -11.38
CA LEU A 64 10.39 -2.38 -11.00
C LEU A 64 10.48 -1.20 -10.03
N LYS A 65 11.37 -1.25 -9.03
CA LYS A 65 11.62 -0.16 -8.08
C LYS A 65 12.06 1.12 -8.79
N GLN A 66 13.07 1.02 -9.65
CA GLN A 66 13.60 2.18 -10.38
C GLN A 66 12.59 2.78 -11.36
N ARG A 67 11.65 1.98 -11.85
CA ARG A 67 10.61 2.42 -12.79
C ARG A 67 9.42 3.08 -12.10
N ILE A 68 8.88 2.42 -11.08
CA ILE A 68 7.67 2.87 -10.38
C ILE A 68 8.01 4.00 -9.42
N ASN A 69 9.22 3.96 -8.84
CA ASN A 69 9.68 4.95 -7.88
C ASN A 69 11.12 5.41 -8.20
N PRO A 70 11.36 6.05 -9.36
CA PRO A 70 12.69 6.50 -9.78
C PRO A 70 13.30 7.52 -8.81
N THR A 71 12.45 8.31 -8.14
CA THR A 71 12.84 9.36 -7.19
C THR A 71 12.98 8.86 -5.76
N GLY A 72 12.54 7.63 -5.46
CA GLY A 72 12.55 7.08 -4.10
C GLY A 72 11.51 7.72 -3.15
N THR A 73 10.59 8.53 -3.66
CA THR A 73 9.60 9.29 -2.86
C THR A 73 8.36 8.46 -2.50
N LEU A 74 7.99 7.48 -3.32
CA LEU A 74 6.87 6.59 -3.05
C LEU A 74 7.27 5.50 -2.05
N ASP A 75 6.43 5.21 -1.08
CA ASP A 75 6.62 4.14 -0.10
C ASP A 75 6.06 2.81 -0.60
N ILE A 76 6.43 2.44 -1.83
CA ILE A 76 6.05 1.16 -2.44
C ILE A 76 7.16 0.15 -2.16
N THR A 77 6.78 -0.96 -1.55
CA THR A 77 7.70 -2.02 -1.15
C THR A 77 7.57 -3.19 -2.10
N PHE A 78 8.69 -3.72 -2.57
CA PHE A 78 8.75 -4.91 -3.41
C PHE A 78 9.52 -5.98 -2.64
N VAL A 79 8.90 -7.14 -2.46
CA VAL A 79 9.46 -8.26 -1.71
C VAL A 79 9.35 -9.52 -2.54
N ALA A 80 10.47 -10.25 -2.67
CA ALA A 80 10.46 -11.58 -3.26
C ALA A 80 9.68 -12.55 -2.35
N GLN A 81 8.74 -13.28 -2.93
CA GLN A 81 7.93 -14.27 -2.24
C GLN A 81 8.17 -15.65 -2.84
N GLY A 82 8.82 -16.53 -2.08
CA GLY A 82 9.25 -17.83 -2.59
C GLY A 82 10.32 -17.70 -3.68
N ASN A 83 10.25 -18.60 -4.67
CA ASN A 83 11.25 -18.68 -5.74
C ASN A 83 10.79 -18.06 -7.06
N ASP A 84 9.52 -17.67 -7.19
CA ASP A 84 8.92 -17.30 -8.48
C ASP A 84 7.90 -16.17 -8.38
N ARG A 85 7.86 -15.40 -7.28
CA ARG A 85 6.84 -14.35 -7.09
C ARG A 85 7.38 -13.09 -6.48
N ILE A 86 6.70 -11.98 -6.76
CA ILE A 86 6.97 -10.67 -6.18
C ILE A 86 5.69 -10.13 -5.57
N GLU A 87 5.74 -9.79 -4.29
CA GLU A 87 4.73 -9.02 -3.59
C GLU A 87 5.07 -7.53 -3.71
N VAL A 88 4.12 -6.73 -4.20
CA VAL A 88 4.20 -5.28 -4.31
C VAL A 88 3.18 -4.68 -3.37
N THR A 89 3.65 -4.05 -2.29
CA THR A 89 2.80 -3.42 -1.29
C THR A 89 2.88 -1.91 -1.41
N MET A 90 1.71 -1.26 -1.41
CA MET A 90 1.56 0.18 -1.48
C MET A 90 0.60 0.65 -0.39
N PRO A 91 0.99 1.59 0.49
CA PRO A 91 0.10 2.14 1.50
C PRO A 91 -0.98 3.01 0.85
N LEU A 92 -2.16 3.11 1.45
CA LEU A 92 -3.17 4.05 0.98
C LEU A 92 -2.87 5.50 1.45
N PRO A 93 -3.35 6.54 0.75
CA PRO A 93 -3.15 7.92 1.16
C PRO A 93 -3.73 8.18 2.55
N SER A 94 -2.95 8.85 3.42
CA SER A 94 -3.43 9.30 4.72
C SER A 94 -4.47 10.41 4.57
N ASP A 95 -5.31 10.63 5.58
CA ASP A 95 -6.34 11.68 5.55
C ASP A 95 -5.73 13.08 5.40
N LYS A 96 -4.52 13.30 5.91
CA LYS A 96 -3.75 14.53 5.68
C LYS A 96 -3.43 14.72 4.19
N VAL A 97 -2.99 13.68 3.50
CA VAL A 97 -2.67 13.73 2.06
C VAL A 97 -3.94 13.92 1.24
N LYS A 98 -5.05 13.25 1.62
CA LYS A 98 -6.36 13.47 1.00
C LYS A 98 -6.85 14.91 1.17
N GLY A 99 -6.68 15.49 2.37
CA GLY A 99 -7.01 16.89 2.64
C GLY A 99 -6.18 17.86 1.81
N LEU A 100 -4.86 17.65 1.71
CA LEU A 100 -3.98 18.46 0.86
C LEU A 100 -4.36 18.37 -0.62
N LYS A 101 -4.72 17.17 -1.09
CA LYS A 101 -5.22 16.95 -2.46
C LYS A 101 -6.53 17.71 -2.69
N ALA A 102 -7.49 17.63 -1.76
CA ALA A 102 -8.75 18.35 -1.86
C ALA A 102 -8.56 19.87 -1.87
N VAL A 103 -7.60 20.40 -1.11
CA VAL A 103 -7.23 21.83 -1.16
C VAL A 103 -6.70 22.19 -2.55
N TYR A 104 -5.74 21.43 -3.09
CA TYR A 104 -5.21 21.64 -4.43
C TYR A 104 -6.32 21.60 -5.50
N GLU A 105 -7.19 20.61 -5.46
CA GLU A 105 -8.33 20.47 -6.38
C GLU A 105 -9.30 21.65 -6.25
N SER A 106 -9.56 22.12 -5.02
CA SER A 106 -10.45 23.25 -4.78
C SER A 106 -9.89 24.57 -5.32
N GLU A 107 -8.58 24.82 -5.20
CA GLU A 107 -7.91 26.01 -5.75
C GLU A 107 -7.94 25.98 -7.29
N LEU A 108 -7.77 24.79 -7.88
CA LEU A 108 -7.85 24.60 -9.33
C LEU A 108 -9.28 24.80 -9.85
N GLN A 109 -10.29 24.34 -9.12
CA GLN A 109 -11.70 24.59 -9.43
C GLN A 109 -12.08 26.08 -9.30
N GLN A 110 -11.53 26.80 -8.32
CA GLN A 110 -11.77 28.24 -8.18
C GLN A 110 -11.23 29.03 -9.39
N LEU A 111 -10.05 28.66 -9.89
CA LEU A 111 -9.50 29.23 -11.12
C LEU A 111 -10.42 28.94 -12.32
N GLY A 112 -10.92 27.71 -12.46
CA GLY A 112 -11.87 27.34 -13.51
C GLY A 112 -13.19 28.12 -13.48
N ARG A 113 -13.72 28.45 -12.28
CA ARG A 113 -14.97 29.23 -12.11
C ARG A 113 -14.83 30.72 -12.41
N THR A 114 -13.61 31.25 -12.31
CA THR A 114 -13.29 32.66 -12.55
C THR A 114 -12.68 32.91 -13.93
N ALA A 115 -12.18 31.86 -14.59
CA ALA A 115 -11.78 31.88 -15.98
C ALA A 115 -13.01 32.13 -16.88
N MET A 116 -13.04 33.27 -17.55
CA MET A 116 -14.15 33.63 -18.43
C MET A 116 -13.86 33.20 -19.87
N SER A 117 -14.77 32.47 -20.49
CA SER A 117 -14.61 32.00 -21.86
C SER A 117 -15.06 32.97 -22.95
N GLU A 118 -14.69 32.65 -24.19
CA GLU A 118 -15.18 33.37 -25.38
C GLU A 118 -16.71 33.30 -25.53
N ALA A 119 -17.35 32.14 -25.35
CA ALA A 119 -18.79 32.07 -25.55
C ALA A 119 -19.60 32.68 -24.39
N ARG A 120 -19.05 32.75 -23.17
CA ARG A 120 -19.67 33.49 -22.07
C ARG A 120 -19.54 35.00 -22.27
N PHE A 121 -18.38 35.46 -22.72
CA PHE A 121 -18.21 36.86 -23.11
C PHE A 121 -19.22 37.27 -24.18
N ASP A 122 -19.34 36.47 -25.25
CA ASP A 122 -20.31 36.72 -26.33
C ASP A 122 -21.76 36.67 -25.82
N SER A 123 -22.05 35.81 -24.85
CA SER A 123 -23.36 35.76 -24.19
C SER A 123 -23.66 37.03 -23.40
N ILE A 124 -22.67 37.60 -22.70
CA ILE A 124 -22.82 38.84 -21.93
C ILE A 124 -22.98 40.03 -22.88
N VAL A 125 -22.24 40.08 -23.99
CA VAL A 125 -22.38 41.11 -25.04
C VAL A 125 -23.83 41.20 -25.56
N ARG A 126 -24.55 40.07 -25.62
CA ARG A 126 -25.93 40.00 -26.10
C ARG A 126 -26.99 40.36 -25.05
N MET A 127 -26.62 40.54 -23.78
CA MET A 127 -27.56 40.86 -22.70
C MET A 127 -27.95 42.35 -22.69
N ASP A 128 -29.11 42.65 -22.11
CA ASP A 128 -29.51 44.02 -21.81
C ASP A 128 -28.63 44.62 -20.70
N ALA A 129 -28.70 45.95 -20.52
CA ALA A 129 -27.82 46.66 -19.59
C ALA A 129 -27.94 46.13 -18.14
N ALA A 130 -29.16 45.82 -17.69
CA ALA A 130 -29.43 45.29 -16.36
C ALA A 130 -28.90 43.86 -16.17
N GLY A 131 -29.07 42.99 -17.17
CA GLY A 131 -28.53 41.63 -17.18
C GLY A 131 -27.01 41.60 -17.23
N ARG A 132 -26.39 42.50 -18.01
CA ARG A 132 -24.92 42.65 -18.06
C ARG A 132 -24.34 43.06 -16.72
N GLU A 133 -24.92 44.05 -16.07
CA GLU A 133 -24.40 44.55 -14.80
C GLU A 133 -24.51 43.51 -13.67
N LYS A 134 -25.59 42.73 -13.65
CA LYS A 134 -25.74 41.58 -12.76
C LYS A 134 -24.67 40.51 -13.04
N ALA A 135 -24.51 40.11 -14.30
CA ALA A 135 -23.52 39.10 -14.69
C ALA A 135 -22.08 39.52 -14.35
N ILE A 136 -21.73 40.81 -14.53
CA ILE A 136 -20.42 41.38 -14.17
C ILE A 136 -20.19 41.33 -12.66
N ASN A 137 -21.20 41.62 -11.85
CA ASN A 137 -21.07 41.60 -10.39
C ASN A 137 -21.05 40.18 -9.82
N ASP A 138 -21.70 39.22 -10.47
CA ASP A 138 -21.63 37.80 -10.13
C ASP A 138 -20.24 37.21 -10.46
N LEU A 139 -19.61 37.67 -11.55
CA LEU A 139 -18.25 37.28 -11.97
C LEU A 139 -17.15 37.94 -11.13
N PHE A 140 -17.28 39.23 -10.84
CA PHE A 140 -16.27 40.02 -10.13
C PHE A 140 -16.88 40.70 -8.90
N LYS A 141 -16.77 40.03 -7.76
CA LYS A 141 -17.25 40.52 -6.45
C LYS A 141 -16.54 41.80 -5.99
N GLU A 142 -15.29 41.99 -6.37
CA GLU A 142 -14.47 43.18 -6.06
C GLU A 142 -14.09 43.93 -7.35
N GLU A 143 -13.75 45.22 -7.24
CA GLU A 143 -13.20 45.98 -8.37
C GLU A 143 -11.79 45.47 -8.70
N SER A 144 -11.64 44.89 -9.90
CA SER A 144 -10.37 44.41 -10.43
C SER A 144 -10.04 45.06 -11.77
N GLY A 145 -8.75 45.07 -12.14
CA GLY A 145 -8.32 45.52 -13.47
C GLY A 145 -9.04 44.77 -14.60
N GLN A 146 -9.30 43.48 -14.39
CA GLN A 146 -10.03 42.62 -15.30
C GLN A 146 -11.53 42.94 -15.39
N LYS A 147 -12.18 43.33 -14.28
CA LYS A 147 -13.56 43.85 -14.29
C LYS A 147 -13.67 45.13 -15.12
N THR A 148 -12.66 46.01 -15.02
CA THR A 148 -12.59 47.26 -15.78
C THR A 148 -12.37 46.99 -17.28
N LYS A 149 -11.49 46.05 -17.63
CA LYS A 149 -11.26 45.61 -19.01
C LYS A 149 -12.49 44.95 -19.62
N LEU A 150 -13.22 44.12 -18.86
CA LEU A 150 -14.51 43.56 -19.29
C LEU A 150 -15.52 44.68 -19.59
N LYS A 151 -15.67 45.65 -18.68
CA LYS A 151 -16.56 46.81 -18.90
C LYS A 151 -16.17 47.61 -20.14
N ALA A 152 -14.87 47.83 -20.36
CA ALA A 152 -14.37 48.53 -21.56
C ALA A 152 -14.65 47.74 -22.84
N ALA A 153 -14.47 46.42 -22.83
CA ALA A 153 -14.77 45.56 -23.98
C ALA A 153 -16.28 45.50 -24.28
N LEU A 154 -17.12 45.50 -23.25
CA LEU A 154 -18.58 45.57 -23.40
C LEU A 154 -19.04 46.95 -23.92
N ALA A 155 -18.42 48.04 -23.45
CA ALA A 155 -18.71 49.38 -23.97
C ALA A 155 -18.32 49.52 -25.45
N ALA A 156 -17.16 48.98 -25.84
CA ALA A 156 -16.76 48.92 -27.25
C ALA A 156 -17.72 48.05 -28.10
N ALA A 157 -18.31 47.01 -27.51
CA ALA A 157 -19.34 46.20 -28.17
C ALA A 157 -20.63 47.01 -28.43
N ASP A 158 -21.02 47.87 -27.49
CA ASP A 158 -22.16 48.77 -27.66
C ASP A 158 -21.90 49.79 -28.79
N GLU A 159 -20.68 50.32 -28.89
CA GLU A 159 -20.28 51.20 -29.99
C GLU A 159 -20.39 50.53 -31.36
N VAL A 160 -19.99 49.24 -31.46
CA VAL A 160 -20.16 48.44 -32.67
C VAL A 160 -21.63 48.25 -33.01
N ALA A 161 -22.50 48.00 -32.02
CA ALA A 161 -23.93 47.83 -32.23
C ALA A 161 -24.55 49.12 -32.81
N VAL A 162 -24.24 50.28 -32.21
CA VAL A 162 -24.73 51.59 -32.67
C VAL A 162 -24.21 51.93 -34.07
N ALA A 163 -22.91 51.74 -34.33
CA ALA A 163 -22.32 52.04 -35.64
C ALA A 163 -22.90 51.14 -36.75
N ARG A 164 -23.11 49.85 -36.47
CA ARG A 164 -23.75 48.93 -37.43
C ARG A 164 -25.23 49.22 -37.64
N GLU A 165 -25.94 49.69 -36.62
CA GLU A 165 -27.34 50.09 -36.77
C GLU A 165 -27.46 51.33 -37.66
N ALA A 166 -26.59 52.33 -37.48
CA ALA A 166 -26.51 53.52 -38.34
C ALA A 166 -26.15 53.17 -39.79
N GLU A 167 -25.18 52.26 -40.00
CA GLU A 167 -24.83 51.72 -41.32
C GLU A 167 -26.02 50.99 -41.97
N ARG A 168 -26.69 50.10 -41.23
CA ARG A 168 -27.85 49.34 -41.70
C ARG A 168 -29.03 50.26 -42.04
N ALA A 169 -29.29 51.28 -41.22
CA ALA A 169 -30.35 52.26 -41.47
C ALA A 169 -30.05 53.09 -42.73
N ALA A 170 -28.80 53.52 -42.91
CA ALA A 170 -28.36 54.23 -44.13
C ALA A 170 -28.46 53.33 -45.38
N ARG A 171 -28.10 52.05 -45.26
CA ARG A 171 -28.24 51.05 -46.33
C ARG A 171 -29.71 50.78 -46.67
N ALA A 172 -30.58 50.63 -45.68
CA ALA A 172 -32.02 50.43 -45.87
C ALA A 172 -32.70 51.65 -46.53
N ALA A 173 -32.15 52.85 -46.30
CA ALA A 173 -32.58 54.08 -46.94
C ALA A 173 -31.95 54.32 -48.34
N ASN A 174 -31.20 53.36 -48.91
CA ASN A 174 -30.49 53.48 -50.19
C ASN A 174 -29.56 54.71 -50.28
N LYS A 175 -29.01 55.19 -49.15
CA LYS A 175 -28.01 56.26 -49.16
C LYS A 175 -26.72 55.77 -49.84
N SER A 176 -26.13 56.57 -50.70
CA SER A 176 -24.86 56.28 -51.39
C SER A 176 -23.99 57.54 -51.50
N GLY A 177 -22.67 57.36 -51.56
CA GLY A 177 -21.69 58.45 -51.60
C GLY A 177 -20.94 58.68 -50.27
N PRO A 178 -20.25 59.82 -50.11
CA PRO A 178 -19.29 60.06 -49.03
C PRO A 178 -19.85 59.91 -47.60
N GLU A 179 -21.15 60.19 -47.43
CA GLU A 179 -21.85 60.04 -46.14
C GLU A 179 -22.06 58.58 -45.74
N TYR A 180 -22.27 57.68 -46.71
CA TYR A 180 -22.36 56.24 -46.47
C TYR A 180 -20.97 55.64 -46.21
N ASP A 181 -19.96 56.06 -46.99
CA ASP A 181 -18.58 55.59 -46.82
C ASP A 181 -18.03 55.98 -45.43
N ALA A 182 -18.38 57.15 -44.91
CA ALA A 182 -18.03 57.57 -43.54
C ALA A 182 -18.66 56.66 -42.47
N LEU A 183 -19.89 56.18 -42.67
CA LEU A 183 -20.56 55.25 -41.75
C LEU A 183 -19.94 53.85 -41.80
N VAL A 184 -19.53 53.38 -42.99
CA VAL A 184 -18.81 52.11 -43.16
C VAL A 184 -17.43 52.16 -42.48
N VAL A 185 -16.70 53.28 -42.64
CA VAL A 185 -15.42 53.49 -41.96
C VAL A 185 -15.61 53.54 -40.44
N ALA A 186 -16.61 54.27 -39.94
CA ALA A 186 -16.92 54.33 -38.52
C ALA A 186 -17.29 52.97 -37.92
N ALA A 187 -18.03 52.13 -38.66
CA ALA A 187 -18.34 50.76 -38.25
C ALA A 187 -17.07 49.88 -38.22
N GLY A 188 -16.17 50.02 -39.20
CA GLY A 188 -14.87 49.33 -39.22
C GLY A 188 -13.97 49.72 -38.05
N GLU A 189 -13.87 51.00 -37.73
CA GLU A 189 -13.10 51.50 -36.58
C GLU A 189 -13.67 51.06 -35.23
N ALA A 190 -15.00 50.98 -35.10
CA ALA A 190 -15.65 50.45 -33.91
C ALA A 190 -15.35 48.95 -33.73
N ILE A 191 -15.37 48.16 -34.80
CA ILE A 191 -15.02 46.73 -34.77
C ILE A 191 -13.56 46.55 -34.34
N GLY A 192 -12.64 47.34 -34.91
CA GLY A 192 -11.23 47.29 -34.52
C GLY A 192 -10.99 47.62 -33.04
N ARG A 193 -11.71 48.60 -32.47
CA ARG A 193 -11.66 48.92 -31.03
C ARG A 193 -12.23 47.80 -30.16
N PHE A 194 -13.34 47.20 -30.57
CA PHE A 194 -13.91 46.04 -29.87
C PHE A 194 -12.96 44.84 -29.89
N ASP A 195 -12.39 44.50 -31.04
CA ASP A 195 -11.44 43.38 -31.16
C ASP A 195 -10.17 43.61 -30.32
N ALA A 196 -9.67 44.85 -30.28
CA ALA A 196 -8.56 45.24 -29.41
C ALA A 196 -8.92 45.09 -27.92
N ALA A 197 -10.09 45.59 -27.50
CA ALA A 197 -10.55 45.52 -26.11
C ALA A 197 -10.86 44.08 -25.67
N ARG A 198 -11.45 43.27 -26.57
CA ARG A 198 -11.70 41.84 -26.39
C ARG A 198 -10.37 41.08 -26.21
N THR A 199 -9.41 41.32 -27.09
CA THR A 199 -8.08 40.70 -27.02
C THR A 199 -7.37 41.06 -25.71
N GLU A 200 -7.39 42.34 -25.31
CA GLU A 200 -6.73 42.81 -24.09
C GLU A 200 -7.35 42.21 -22.82
N PHE A 201 -8.64 41.94 -22.85
CA PHE A 201 -9.35 41.31 -21.76
C PHE A 201 -9.03 39.81 -21.63
N PHE A 202 -9.01 39.06 -22.74
CA PHE A 202 -8.68 37.63 -22.73
C PHE A 202 -7.22 37.33 -22.38
N LYS A 203 -6.29 38.28 -22.59
CA LYS A 203 -4.91 38.15 -22.07
C LYS A 203 -4.84 37.96 -20.55
N GLY A 204 -5.82 38.47 -19.80
CA GLY A 204 -5.87 38.30 -18.35
C GLY A 204 -6.47 36.96 -17.88
N VAL A 205 -7.06 36.16 -18.77
CA VAL A 205 -7.79 34.94 -18.39
C VAL A 205 -6.85 33.73 -18.47
N VAL A 206 -6.80 32.94 -17.39
CA VAL A 206 -6.00 31.70 -17.31
C VAL A 206 -6.92 30.50 -17.18
N SER A 207 -6.70 29.44 -17.96
CA SER A 207 -7.44 28.19 -17.79
C SER A 207 -6.82 27.30 -16.72
N GLY A 208 -7.65 26.64 -15.91
CA GLY A 208 -7.18 25.65 -14.93
C GLY A 208 -6.43 24.47 -15.58
N GLU A 209 -6.83 24.10 -16.79
CA GLU A 209 -6.19 23.04 -17.59
C GLU A 209 -4.75 23.41 -17.96
N GLU A 210 -4.51 24.67 -18.34
CA GLU A 210 -3.18 25.16 -18.70
C GLU A 210 -2.23 25.18 -17.50
N VAL A 211 -2.73 25.61 -16.32
CA VAL A 211 -1.96 25.55 -15.07
C VAL A 211 -1.62 24.09 -14.72
N GLN A 212 -2.62 23.21 -14.70
CA GLN A 212 -2.42 21.80 -14.36
C GLN A 212 -1.41 21.12 -15.29
N ARG A 213 -1.49 21.40 -16.59
CA ARG A 213 -0.58 20.89 -17.61
C ARG A 213 0.87 21.29 -17.33
N ILE A 214 1.12 22.58 -17.09
CA ILE A 214 2.46 23.10 -16.79
C ILE A 214 3.01 22.49 -15.50
N LEU A 215 2.16 22.33 -14.50
CA LEU A 215 2.52 21.74 -13.22
C LEU A 215 2.83 20.24 -13.28
N ASN A 216 2.34 19.54 -14.30
CA ASN A 216 2.63 18.12 -14.55
C ASN A 216 3.94 17.90 -15.33
N LEU A 217 4.58 18.96 -15.84
CA LEU A 217 5.86 18.85 -16.55
C LEU A 217 6.99 18.38 -15.61
N SER A 218 8.03 17.79 -16.21
CA SER A 218 9.23 17.34 -15.48
C SER A 218 9.89 18.51 -14.74
N ASN A 219 10.23 18.27 -13.46
CA ASN A 219 10.94 19.23 -12.63
C ASN A 219 12.47 18.97 -12.57
N ARG A 220 13.00 18.17 -13.50
CA ARG A 220 14.45 17.87 -13.56
C ARG A 220 15.22 19.04 -14.18
N THR A 221 16.25 19.49 -13.49
CA THR A 221 17.21 20.48 -13.99
C THR A 221 18.40 19.79 -14.66
N ARG A 222 18.89 20.33 -15.78
CA ARG A 222 20.08 19.80 -16.47
C ARG A 222 21.19 20.84 -16.47
N THR A 223 22.43 20.40 -16.27
CA THR A 223 23.59 21.27 -16.46
C THR A 223 24.11 21.08 -17.88
N LEU A 224 24.10 22.14 -18.69
CA LEU A 224 24.67 22.14 -20.04
C LEU A 224 25.99 22.89 -20.06
N GLU A 225 26.84 22.54 -21.04
CA GLU A 225 28.05 23.32 -21.30
C GLU A 225 27.75 24.48 -22.26
N ASP A 226 28.19 25.69 -21.89
CA ASP A 226 28.14 26.88 -22.73
C ASP A 226 29.40 26.95 -23.61
N PRO A 227 29.30 26.73 -24.92
CA PRO A 227 30.45 26.80 -25.83
C PRO A 227 31.00 28.22 -26.00
N ALA A 228 30.26 29.28 -25.61
CA ALA A 228 30.69 30.67 -25.70
C ALA A 228 31.47 31.17 -24.46
N ALA A 229 31.40 30.44 -23.33
CA ALA A 229 32.04 30.84 -22.09
C ALA A 229 33.56 30.52 -22.08
N LYS A 230 34.38 31.57 -21.94
CA LYS A 230 35.86 31.45 -21.88
C LYS A 230 36.37 30.93 -20.53
N ASP A 231 35.60 31.08 -19.45
CA ASP A 231 35.96 30.69 -18.09
C ASP A 231 35.40 29.29 -17.74
N PRO A 232 36.23 28.32 -17.31
CA PRO A 232 35.79 26.97 -16.91
C PRO A 232 34.70 26.93 -15.84
N ALA A 233 34.62 27.95 -14.96
CA ALA A 233 33.60 28.01 -13.92
C ALA A 233 32.23 28.51 -14.44
N GLN A 234 32.23 29.26 -15.55
CA GLN A 234 31.02 29.77 -16.21
C GLN A 234 30.55 28.88 -17.36
N LYS A 235 31.36 27.87 -17.74
CA LYS A 235 31.01 26.90 -18.78
C LYS A 235 29.82 26.03 -18.44
N ARG A 236 29.40 25.91 -17.18
CA ARG A 236 28.31 24.99 -16.80
C ARG A 236 27.07 25.80 -16.38
N ILE A 237 26.06 25.82 -17.25
CA ILE A 237 24.79 26.52 -17.00
C ILE A 237 23.75 25.49 -16.58
N VAL A 238 23.17 25.69 -15.40
CA VAL A 238 21.98 24.94 -14.98
C VAL A 238 20.78 25.50 -15.73
N VAL A 239 20.22 24.70 -16.61
CA VAL A 239 19.01 25.00 -17.36
C VAL A 239 17.80 24.74 -16.47
N GLU A 240 16.93 25.76 -16.37
CA GLU A 240 15.62 25.69 -15.71
C GLU A 240 14.81 24.49 -16.23
N SER A 241 14.11 23.78 -15.32
CA SER A 241 13.33 22.61 -15.69
C SER A 241 12.20 22.97 -16.68
N PRO A 242 11.68 22.02 -17.48
CA PRO A 242 10.48 22.26 -18.31
C PRO A 242 9.31 22.85 -17.50
N ARG A 243 9.09 22.37 -16.26
CA ARG A 243 8.08 22.92 -15.35
C ARG A 243 8.38 24.35 -14.93
N GLU A 244 9.61 24.66 -14.51
CA GLU A 244 10.00 26.02 -14.10
C GLU A 244 9.89 27.03 -15.25
N ARG A 245 10.32 26.64 -16.45
CA ARG A 245 10.16 27.47 -17.66
C ARG A 245 8.69 27.69 -17.99
N GLY A 246 7.87 26.64 -17.96
CA GLY A 246 6.43 26.74 -18.18
C GLY A 246 5.77 27.69 -17.19
N ILE A 247 6.10 27.59 -15.90
CA ILE A 247 5.59 28.48 -14.85
C ILE A 247 6.02 29.93 -15.13
N LYS A 248 7.26 30.16 -15.55
CA LYS A 248 7.78 31.51 -15.86
C LYS A 248 7.06 32.13 -17.04
N VAL A 249 6.84 31.36 -18.12
CA VAL A 249 6.07 31.79 -19.29
C VAL A 249 4.62 32.08 -18.92
N LEU A 250 4.00 31.20 -18.12
CA LEU A 250 2.62 31.38 -17.64
C LEU A 250 2.46 32.67 -16.80
N LYS A 251 3.37 32.91 -15.86
CA LYS A 251 3.37 34.12 -15.04
C LYS A 251 3.60 35.39 -15.88
N ALA A 252 4.45 35.31 -16.91
CA ALA A 252 4.71 36.42 -17.82
C ALA A 252 3.52 36.70 -18.75
N ALA A 253 2.82 35.67 -19.21
CA ALA A 253 1.63 35.79 -20.05
C ALA A 253 0.42 36.33 -19.27
N HIS A 254 0.33 36.04 -17.96
CA HIS A 254 -0.83 36.38 -17.13
C HIS A 254 -0.44 37.05 -15.81
N PRO A 255 0.09 38.29 -15.84
CA PRO A 255 0.59 38.99 -14.65
C PRO A 255 -0.48 39.23 -13.57
N GLU A 256 -1.75 39.41 -13.93
CA GLU A 256 -2.86 39.63 -12.99
C GLU A 256 -3.29 38.34 -12.25
N ALA A 257 -3.04 37.16 -12.84
CA ALA A 257 -3.40 35.86 -12.27
C ALA A 257 -2.29 35.23 -11.41
N VAL A 258 -1.11 35.87 -11.32
CA VAL A 258 0.06 35.37 -10.58
C VAL A 258 -0.27 34.98 -9.13
N PRO A 259 -1.03 35.77 -8.34
CA PRO A 259 -1.35 35.39 -6.95
C PRO A 259 -2.22 34.14 -6.81
N GLN A 260 -3.04 33.82 -7.83
CA GLN A 260 -3.83 32.58 -7.86
C GLN A 260 -2.96 31.41 -8.32
N ILE A 261 -2.15 31.60 -9.36
CA ILE A 261 -1.19 30.60 -9.85
C ILE A 261 -0.23 30.19 -8.73
N GLU A 262 0.28 31.13 -7.93
CA GLU A 262 1.17 30.84 -6.81
C GLU A 262 0.50 30.06 -5.67
N ARG A 263 -0.79 30.32 -5.40
CA ARG A 263 -1.57 29.52 -4.46
C ARG A 263 -1.74 28.08 -4.91
N ILE A 264 -2.04 27.87 -6.19
CA ILE A 264 -2.15 26.53 -6.78
C ILE A 264 -0.80 25.80 -6.73
N ILE A 265 0.30 26.48 -7.09
CA ILE A 265 1.67 25.93 -6.97
C ILE A 265 1.96 25.54 -5.53
N ALA A 266 1.71 26.42 -4.56
CA ALA A 266 1.96 26.16 -3.15
C ALA A 266 1.11 24.98 -2.63
N ALA A 267 -0.17 24.90 -3.01
CA ALA A 267 -1.05 23.80 -2.66
C ALA A 267 -0.57 22.47 -3.26
N GLN A 268 -0.14 22.49 -4.53
CA GLN A 268 0.39 21.30 -5.20
C GLN A 268 1.74 20.87 -4.60
N ASP A 269 2.64 21.80 -4.31
CA ASP A 269 3.94 21.48 -3.72
C ASP A 269 3.78 20.94 -2.30
N ALA A 270 2.84 21.49 -1.51
CA ALA A 270 2.47 20.93 -0.21
C ALA A 270 1.92 19.51 -0.33
N TYR A 271 1.06 19.25 -1.33
CA TYR A 271 0.55 17.92 -1.64
C TYR A 271 1.68 16.96 -2.05
N LEU A 272 2.50 17.32 -3.04
CA LEU A 272 3.58 16.49 -3.58
C LEU A 272 4.67 16.16 -2.55
N LYS A 273 4.95 17.09 -1.62
CA LYS A 273 5.92 16.88 -0.55
C LYS A 273 5.51 15.78 0.43
N GLU A 274 4.21 15.66 0.70
CA GLU A 274 3.66 14.67 1.63
C GLU A 274 3.12 13.42 0.90
N ARG A 275 3.03 13.46 -0.44
CA ARG A 275 2.58 12.35 -1.28
C ARG A 275 3.64 11.25 -1.33
N THR A 276 3.46 10.24 -0.50
CA THR A 276 4.30 9.03 -0.48
C THR A 276 3.65 7.82 -1.15
N THR A 277 2.53 7.97 -1.86
CA THR A 277 1.82 6.82 -2.45
C THR A 277 1.03 7.22 -3.70
N LEU A 278 0.55 6.22 -4.44
CA LEU A 278 -0.39 6.42 -5.55
C LEU A 278 -1.82 6.53 -5.02
N ASP A 279 -2.64 7.20 -5.79
CA ASP A 279 -3.99 7.57 -5.36
C ASP A 279 -4.96 6.39 -5.53
N ASP A 280 -4.73 5.54 -6.54
CA ASP A 280 -5.52 4.36 -6.85
C ASP A 280 -4.62 3.11 -7.00
N PRO A 281 -4.95 1.98 -6.35
CA PRO A 281 -4.33 0.68 -6.62
C PRO A 281 -4.35 0.25 -8.09
N GLN A 282 -5.36 0.65 -8.86
CA GLN A 282 -5.42 0.41 -10.30
C GLN A 282 -4.31 1.14 -11.05
N ASP A 283 -3.85 2.29 -10.56
CA ASP A 283 -2.68 2.97 -11.16
C ASP A 283 -1.42 2.15 -10.95
N LEU A 284 -1.25 1.54 -9.77
CA LEU A 284 -0.15 0.61 -9.54
C LEU A 284 -0.24 -0.60 -10.48
N ILE A 285 -1.42 -1.19 -10.62
CA ILE A 285 -1.65 -2.31 -11.54
C ILE A 285 -1.38 -1.89 -12.99
N ARG A 286 -1.78 -0.69 -13.41
CA ARG A 286 -1.49 -0.13 -14.75
C ARG A 286 0.00 0.07 -14.97
N LEU A 287 0.68 0.68 -13.98
CA LEU A 287 2.13 0.87 -14.00
C LEU A 287 2.91 -0.44 -14.05
N LEU A 288 2.35 -1.52 -13.50
CA LEU A 288 2.88 -2.89 -13.56
C LEU A 288 2.48 -3.65 -14.84
N LYS A 289 1.26 -3.44 -15.37
CA LYS A 289 0.72 -4.10 -16.59
C LYS A 289 1.36 -3.62 -17.88
N GLY A 290 1.65 -2.32 -17.97
CA GLY A 290 2.35 -1.70 -19.09
C GLY A 290 3.86 -1.73 -18.92
N ALA A 291 4.40 -2.55 -18.01
CA ALA A 291 5.82 -2.51 -17.69
C ALA A 291 6.69 -3.41 -18.54
N GLY A 292 7.49 -2.79 -19.41
CA GLY A 292 8.68 -3.43 -19.98
C GLY A 292 8.47 -3.98 -21.38
N VAL A 293 7.51 -3.44 -22.16
CA VAL A 293 7.35 -3.84 -23.56
C VAL A 293 8.26 -2.96 -24.40
N ILE A 294 9.42 -3.51 -24.72
CA ILE A 294 10.31 -2.93 -25.72
C ILE A 294 9.68 -3.09 -27.11
N SER A 295 9.77 -2.05 -27.93
CA SER A 295 9.45 -2.14 -29.35
C SER A 295 10.45 -1.37 -30.20
N PHE A 296 10.65 -1.82 -31.43
CA PHE A 296 11.50 -1.14 -32.40
C PHE A 296 10.65 -0.64 -33.56
N ARG A 297 10.88 0.58 -34.02
CA ARG A 297 10.11 1.17 -35.12
C ARG A 297 11.03 1.93 -36.05
N ILE A 298 10.80 1.82 -37.36
CA ILE A 298 11.52 2.65 -38.33
C ILE A 298 10.91 4.06 -38.29
N THR A 299 11.77 5.07 -38.15
CA THR A 299 11.32 6.47 -38.14
C THR A 299 10.90 6.89 -39.54
N VAL A 300 9.98 7.85 -39.64
CA VAL A 300 9.69 8.51 -40.92
C VAL A 300 10.86 9.42 -41.29
N ASP A 301 11.38 9.29 -42.51
CA ASP A 301 12.48 10.10 -43.02
C ASP A 301 11.92 11.28 -43.84
N PRO A 302 12.29 12.53 -43.51
CA PRO A 302 11.85 13.71 -44.27
C PRO A 302 12.38 13.76 -45.72
N ALA A 303 13.40 12.98 -46.10
CA ALA A 303 13.96 12.96 -47.46
C ALA A 303 13.38 11.84 -48.35
N ALA A 304 12.86 10.75 -47.77
CA ALA A 304 12.24 9.64 -48.51
C ALA A 304 10.81 9.94 -48.99
N SER A 305 10.24 11.05 -48.54
CA SER A 305 8.90 11.53 -48.86
C SER A 305 8.78 12.12 -50.29
N GLY A 306 9.89 12.25 -51.02
CA GLY A 306 9.92 12.71 -52.41
C GLY A 306 9.49 11.69 -53.48
N GLY A 307 9.11 10.45 -53.11
CA GLY A 307 8.83 9.37 -54.07
C GLY A 307 7.50 8.62 -53.92
N SER A 308 6.70 8.89 -52.89
CA SER A 308 5.35 8.34 -52.72
C SER A 308 4.43 9.44 -52.20
N ASN A 309 3.11 9.32 -52.42
CA ASN A 309 2.05 10.30 -52.12
C ASN A 309 1.90 10.73 -50.63
N PHE A 310 2.94 10.66 -49.80
CA PHE A 310 2.92 10.91 -48.36
C PHE A 310 3.41 12.31 -47.95
N THR A 311 4.00 13.10 -48.86
CA THR A 311 4.41 14.50 -48.60
C THR A 311 3.21 15.40 -48.24
N THR A 312 2.02 15.11 -48.79
CA THR A 312 0.78 15.84 -48.50
C THR A 312 0.19 15.50 -47.12
N ASP A 313 0.66 14.42 -46.47
CA ASP A 313 0.13 13.94 -45.19
C ASP A 313 0.98 14.41 -43.99
N GLU A 314 2.28 14.68 -44.15
CA GLU A 314 3.15 15.13 -43.04
C GLU A 314 2.71 16.47 -42.44
N ASP A 315 2.50 17.50 -43.27
CA ASP A 315 2.08 18.83 -42.81
C ASP A 315 0.69 18.79 -42.15
N ARG A 316 -0.21 17.95 -42.67
CA ARG A 316 -1.50 17.67 -42.05
C ARG A 316 -1.32 17.02 -40.69
N LEU A 317 -0.50 15.98 -40.58
CA LEU A 317 -0.26 15.26 -39.32
C LEU A 317 0.41 16.14 -38.26
N ARG A 318 1.32 17.05 -38.65
CA ARG A 318 1.91 18.06 -37.76
C ARG A 318 0.87 19.08 -37.32
N THR A 319 0.03 19.55 -38.24
CA THR A 319 -1.06 20.49 -37.93
C THR A 319 -2.07 19.86 -36.97
N GLU A 320 -2.45 18.60 -37.19
CA GLU A 320 -3.31 17.84 -36.29
C GLU A 320 -2.64 17.61 -34.92
N LEU A 321 -1.34 17.32 -34.88
CA LEU A 321 -0.61 17.19 -33.61
C LEU A 321 -0.61 18.49 -32.80
N ARG A 322 -0.41 19.65 -33.47
CA ARG A 322 -0.40 20.98 -32.84
C ARG A 322 -1.80 21.47 -32.41
N THR A 323 -2.87 21.03 -33.08
CA THR A 323 -4.23 21.54 -32.85
C THR A 323 -5.15 20.57 -32.12
N ARG A 324 -4.95 19.25 -32.29
CA ARG A 324 -5.80 18.17 -31.75
C ARG A 324 -5.07 17.27 -30.75
N GLY A 325 -3.74 17.31 -30.70
CA GLY A 325 -2.93 16.46 -29.82
C GLY A 325 -2.71 15.05 -30.39
N ALA A 326 -1.68 14.36 -29.91
CA ALA A 326 -1.13 13.14 -30.53
C ALA A 326 -2.11 11.96 -30.61
N GLN A 327 -3.06 11.86 -29.68
CA GLN A 327 -4.04 10.77 -29.62
C GLN A 327 -5.20 10.94 -30.62
N ASN A 328 -5.45 12.17 -31.06
CA ASN A 328 -6.56 12.52 -31.95
C ASN A 328 -6.11 12.69 -33.41
N VAL A 329 -4.84 12.44 -33.70
CA VAL A 329 -4.28 12.45 -35.05
C VAL A 329 -4.76 11.21 -35.80
N ARG A 330 -5.36 11.39 -36.98
CA ARG A 330 -5.87 10.29 -37.80
C ARG A 330 -4.84 9.93 -38.88
N SER A 331 -4.15 8.80 -38.69
CA SER A 331 -3.25 8.19 -39.67
C SER A 331 -3.40 6.67 -39.64
N THR A 332 -3.34 6.04 -40.81
CA THR A 332 -3.37 4.58 -40.96
C THR A 332 -1.97 3.96 -40.92
N ASP A 333 -0.94 4.72 -41.31
CA ASP A 333 0.36 4.17 -41.66
C ASP A 333 1.47 4.57 -40.66
N ALA A 334 1.37 5.75 -40.06
CA ALA A 334 2.35 6.30 -39.14
C ALA A 334 1.70 6.85 -37.87
N ARG A 335 2.40 6.79 -36.74
CA ARG A 335 1.88 7.25 -35.46
C ARG A 335 2.92 8.10 -34.73
N TRP A 336 2.43 9.10 -34.01
CA TRP A 336 3.24 9.95 -33.14
C TRP A 336 3.56 9.22 -31.84
N TYR A 337 4.85 9.13 -31.53
CA TYR A 337 5.34 8.56 -30.27
C TYR A 337 6.03 9.64 -29.45
N LYS A 338 5.67 9.71 -28.16
CA LYS A 338 6.21 10.73 -27.25
C LYS A 338 7.71 10.52 -27.08
N VAL A 339 8.50 11.57 -27.18
CA VAL A 339 9.92 11.53 -26.79
C VAL A 339 9.97 11.54 -25.26
N ASN A 340 10.53 10.49 -24.66
CA ASN A 340 10.52 10.31 -23.21
C ASN A 340 11.29 11.43 -22.49
N GLN A 341 12.53 11.68 -22.92
CA GLN A 341 13.46 12.65 -22.31
C GLN A 341 14.01 13.54 -23.40
N ILE A 342 13.24 14.58 -23.76
CA ILE A 342 13.68 15.55 -24.77
C ILE A 342 14.99 16.23 -24.37
N GLU A 343 15.29 16.27 -23.07
CA GLU A 343 16.53 16.79 -22.54
C GLU A 343 17.74 16.10 -23.15
N ASN A 344 17.65 14.82 -23.51
CA ASN A 344 18.78 14.06 -24.07
C ASN A 344 19.02 14.37 -25.56
N TRP A 345 18.14 15.13 -26.21
CA TRP A 345 18.21 15.38 -27.66
C TRP A 345 19.00 16.64 -28.04
N TYR A 346 19.35 17.48 -27.06
CA TYR A 346 20.23 18.64 -27.22
C TYR A 346 21.44 18.54 -26.30
N THR A 347 22.54 19.20 -26.67
CA THR A 347 23.83 19.17 -25.96
C THR A 347 24.30 20.55 -25.53
N SER A 348 23.75 21.62 -26.12
CA SER A 348 24.12 23.00 -25.83
C SER A 348 22.90 23.91 -25.64
N THR A 349 23.12 25.08 -25.05
CA THR A 349 22.09 26.12 -24.87
C THR A 349 21.58 26.68 -26.21
N ALA A 350 22.44 26.74 -27.24
CA ALA A 350 22.06 27.15 -28.59
C ALA A 350 21.10 26.14 -29.25
N GLU A 351 21.35 24.85 -29.07
CA GLU A 351 20.45 23.79 -29.56
C GLU A 351 19.10 23.79 -28.85
N LEU A 352 19.10 24.07 -27.54
CA LEU A 352 17.87 24.24 -26.77
C LEU A 352 17.04 25.42 -27.29
N ALA A 353 17.68 26.58 -27.52
CA ALA A 353 17.01 27.75 -28.08
C ALA A 353 16.44 27.46 -29.48
N PHE A 354 17.17 26.68 -30.29
CA PHE A 354 16.69 26.25 -31.60
C PHE A 354 15.48 25.30 -31.51
N LEU A 355 15.53 24.30 -30.62
CA LEU A 355 14.40 23.41 -30.34
C LEU A 355 13.14 24.17 -29.91
N GLN A 356 13.31 25.23 -29.11
CA GLN A 356 12.20 26.05 -28.64
C GLN A 356 11.63 26.97 -29.73
N ALA A 357 12.49 27.54 -30.57
CA ALA A 357 12.07 28.44 -31.63
C ALA A 357 11.36 27.70 -32.76
N ASP A 358 11.88 26.54 -33.17
CA ASP A 358 11.30 25.71 -34.22
C ASP A 358 11.57 24.22 -33.97
N PRO A 359 10.65 23.52 -33.24
CA PRO A 359 10.78 22.10 -32.98
C PRO A 359 10.85 21.27 -34.26
N ALA A 360 10.11 21.65 -35.29
CA ALA A 360 10.06 20.91 -36.56
C ALA A 360 11.39 20.98 -37.29
N ALA A 361 11.97 22.18 -37.41
CA ALA A 361 13.30 22.36 -38.00
C ALA A 361 14.40 21.72 -37.15
N PHE A 362 14.26 21.72 -35.82
CA PHE A 362 15.21 21.04 -34.93
C PHE A 362 15.28 19.53 -35.21
N PHE A 363 14.14 18.85 -35.29
CA PHE A 363 14.10 17.43 -35.60
C PHE A 363 14.51 17.16 -37.05
N ALA A 364 14.09 18.01 -38.00
CA ALA A 364 14.45 17.89 -39.41
C ALA A 364 15.96 18.07 -39.65
N SER A 365 16.64 18.97 -38.93
CA SER A 365 18.10 19.14 -39.01
C SER A 365 18.87 17.87 -38.59
N ARG A 366 18.23 17.04 -37.77
CA ARG A 366 18.74 15.73 -37.34
C ARG A 366 18.13 14.60 -38.15
N GLY A 367 17.39 14.89 -39.22
CA GLY A 367 16.74 13.97 -40.16
C GLY A 367 15.60 13.14 -39.54
N TYR A 368 14.79 13.76 -38.68
CA TYR A 368 13.57 13.15 -38.12
C TYR A 368 12.36 13.99 -38.46
N VAL A 369 11.21 13.33 -38.63
CA VAL A 369 9.90 13.99 -38.60
C VAL A 369 9.45 14.06 -37.14
N GLY A 370 9.62 15.22 -36.51
CA GLY A 370 9.27 15.45 -35.11
C GLY A 370 8.69 16.84 -34.90
N ASP A 371 7.78 17.01 -33.94
CA ASP A 371 7.16 18.29 -33.63
C ASP A 371 6.69 18.35 -32.17
N MET A 372 6.23 19.53 -31.76
CA MET A 372 5.60 19.75 -30.46
C MET A 372 4.08 19.62 -30.59
N SER A 373 3.44 18.92 -29.65
CA SER A 373 1.99 18.83 -29.60
C SER A 373 1.35 20.07 -28.99
N LYS A 374 0.02 20.17 -29.09
CA LYS A 374 -0.77 21.20 -28.39
C LYS A 374 -0.45 21.25 -26.88
N GLU A 375 -0.13 20.10 -26.30
CA GLU A 375 0.16 19.94 -24.89
C GLU A 375 1.60 20.34 -24.50
N GLY A 376 2.43 20.79 -25.45
CA GLY A 376 3.83 21.20 -25.20
C GLY A 376 4.82 20.04 -25.09
N GLU A 377 4.39 18.84 -25.45
CA GLU A 377 5.20 17.62 -25.41
C GLU A 377 5.78 17.33 -26.79
N TYR A 378 6.99 16.78 -26.84
CA TYR A 378 7.69 16.52 -28.10
C TYR A 378 7.42 15.10 -28.60
N TYR A 379 7.13 14.97 -29.89
CA TYR A 379 6.81 13.69 -30.53
C TYR A 379 7.67 13.44 -31.74
N LEU A 380 7.92 12.16 -32.01
CA LEU A 380 8.57 11.68 -33.23
C LEU A 380 7.58 10.81 -34.02
N LEU A 381 7.54 10.98 -35.34
CA LEU A 381 6.71 10.20 -36.22
C LEU A 381 7.43 8.90 -36.60
N CYS A 382 6.81 7.77 -36.29
CA CYS A 382 7.32 6.44 -36.65
C CYS A 382 6.28 5.68 -37.45
N TRP A 383 6.73 4.79 -38.33
CA TRP A 383 5.83 3.88 -39.04
C TRP A 383 5.17 2.89 -38.06
N ASP A 384 3.88 2.65 -38.23
CA ASP A 384 3.08 1.69 -37.43
C ASP A 384 2.48 0.57 -38.28
N VAL A 385 3.09 0.29 -39.43
CA VAL A 385 2.72 -0.81 -40.35
C VAL A 385 3.61 -2.04 -40.17
N ARG A 386 3.03 -3.21 -40.44
CA ARG A 386 3.73 -4.50 -40.38
C ARG A 386 4.96 -4.49 -41.29
N GLY A 387 6.10 -4.94 -40.77
CA GLY A 387 7.38 -4.93 -41.48
C GLY A 387 8.20 -3.63 -41.36
N LYS A 388 7.63 -2.59 -40.73
CA LYS A 388 8.35 -1.37 -40.31
C LYS A 388 8.33 -1.15 -38.78
N ARG A 389 7.77 -2.11 -38.04
CA ARG A 389 7.77 -2.19 -36.58
C ARG A 389 8.16 -3.60 -36.12
N LEU A 390 8.61 -3.68 -34.87
CA LEU A 390 8.82 -4.89 -34.09
C LEU A 390 8.19 -4.68 -32.70
N THR A 391 6.97 -5.17 -32.51
CA THR A 391 6.15 -5.08 -31.30
C THR A 391 5.85 -6.47 -30.71
N ALA A 392 5.16 -6.52 -29.58
CA ALA A 392 4.75 -7.77 -28.93
C ALA A 392 3.81 -8.63 -29.80
N ASP A 393 3.08 -8.02 -30.74
CA ASP A 393 2.12 -8.70 -31.61
C ASP A 393 2.78 -9.57 -32.68
N GLU A 394 4.09 -9.38 -32.92
CA GLU A 394 4.84 -10.06 -33.99
C GLU A 394 5.56 -11.33 -33.51
N GLY A 395 5.43 -11.67 -32.22
CA GLY A 395 5.90 -12.92 -31.62
C GLY A 395 6.54 -12.75 -30.24
N ASP A 396 6.83 -13.84 -29.54
CA ASP A 396 7.51 -13.83 -28.23
C ASP A 396 9.04 -13.68 -28.36
N TRP A 397 9.50 -12.61 -29.02
CA TRP A 397 10.92 -12.29 -29.19
C TRP A 397 11.49 -11.51 -28.01
N ARG A 398 12.81 -11.56 -27.80
CA ARG A 398 13.47 -10.91 -26.64
C ARG A 398 14.87 -10.39 -26.94
N VAL A 399 15.26 -9.31 -26.24
CA VAL A 399 16.67 -8.95 -26.07
C VAL A 399 17.27 -9.94 -25.05
N LYS A 400 18.43 -10.53 -25.33
CA LYS A 400 19.14 -11.47 -24.43
C LYS A 400 20.00 -10.71 -23.40
N GLY A 401 20.53 -9.57 -23.79
CA GLY A 401 21.29 -8.68 -22.92
C GLY A 401 21.94 -7.53 -23.69
N ALA A 402 22.31 -6.48 -22.97
CA ALA A 402 23.04 -5.30 -23.45
C ALA A 402 24.17 -4.94 -22.49
N GLN A 403 25.30 -4.49 -23.02
CA GLN A 403 26.49 -4.13 -22.25
C GLN A 403 27.25 -2.98 -22.92
N GLU A 404 28.08 -2.29 -22.15
CA GLU A 404 29.00 -1.29 -22.69
C GLU A 404 30.05 -1.98 -23.58
N SER A 405 30.38 -1.35 -24.69
CA SER A 405 31.36 -1.82 -25.67
C SER A 405 32.10 -0.62 -26.26
N ALA A 406 33.14 -0.87 -27.06
CA ALA A 406 33.74 0.16 -27.90
C ALA A 406 33.41 -0.10 -29.38
N ASP A 407 33.23 0.96 -30.16
CA ASP A 407 33.13 0.86 -31.61
C ASP A 407 34.51 0.62 -32.25
N GLU A 408 34.57 0.48 -33.58
CA GLU A 408 35.80 0.23 -34.33
C GLU A 408 36.87 1.33 -34.17
N LEU A 409 36.47 2.52 -33.70
CA LEU A 409 37.33 3.67 -33.45
C LEU A 409 37.69 3.83 -31.97
N GLY A 410 37.30 2.88 -31.11
CA GLY A 410 37.54 2.92 -29.67
C GLY A 410 36.61 3.85 -28.91
N LYS A 411 35.57 4.41 -29.55
CA LYS A 411 34.58 5.25 -28.87
C LYS A 411 33.57 4.40 -28.11
N PRO A 412 33.06 4.88 -26.96
CA PRO A 412 32.07 4.15 -26.20
C PRO A 412 30.78 3.89 -27.00
N SER A 413 30.21 2.70 -26.82
CA SER A 413 29.03 2.20 -27.53
C SER A 413 28.29 1.17 -26.67
N ILE A 414 27.14 0.71 -27.13
CA ILE A 414 26.34 -0.30 -26.44
C ILE A 414 26.18 -1.51 -27.36
N ALA A 415 26.68 -2.67 -26.95
CA ALA A 415 26.46 -3.93 -27.67
C ALA A 415 25.24 -4.63 -27.07
N PHE A 416 24.33 -5.11 -27.91
CA PHE A 416 23.18 -5.91 -27.48
C PHE A 416 23.05 -7.20 -28.29
N GLN A 417 22.45 -8.22 -27.67
CA GLN A 417 22.16 -9.51 -28.26
C GLN A 417 20.66 -9.79 -28.24
N MET A 418 20.14 -10.42 -29.28
CA MET A 418 18.75 -10.88 -29.39
C MET A 418 18.67 -12.40 -29.20
N ASP A 419 17.49 -12.89 -28.87
CA ASP A 419 17.18 -14.32 -28.96
C ASP A 419 17.07 -14.79 -30.44
N PRO A 420 17.03 -16.10 -30.72
CA PRO A 420 16.98 -16.60 -32.09
C PRO A 420 15.79 -16.08 -32.91
N LEU A 421 14.60 -15.97 -32.30
CA LEU A 421 13.40 -15.47 -32.96
C LEU A 421 13.51 -13.97 -33.22
N GLY A 422 13.85 -13.18 -32.19
CA GLY A 422 14.05 -11.74 -32.30
C GLY A 422 15.14 -11.35 -33.27
N GLY A 423 16.24 -12.11 -33.35
CA GLY A 423 17.29 -11.86 -34.33
C GLY A 423 16.84 -12.08 -35.78
N THR A 424 15.88 -12.98 -36.00
CA THR A 424 15.28 -13.18 -37.34
C THR A 424 14.31 -12.05 -37.68
N LEU A 425 13.43 -11.67 -36.75
CA LEU A 425 12.46 -10.60 -36.92
C LEU A 425 13.14 -9.23 -37.07
N LEU A 426 14.12 -8.92 -36.22
CA LEU A 426 14.91 -7.69 -36.29
C LEU A 426 15.77 -7.64 -37.57
N GLY A 427 16.30 -8.79 -38.01
CA GLY A 427 16.99 -8.92 -39.29
C GLY A 427 16.11 -8.57 -40.48
N ASN A 428 14.85 -9.02 -40.46
CA ASN A 428 13.88 -8.67 -41.50
C ASN A 428 13.45 -7.20 -41.43
N LEU A 429 13.26 -6.65 -40.23
CA LEU A 429 12.92 -5.25 -40.01
C LEU A 429 14.02 -4.30 -40.52
N THR A 430 15.29 -4.63 -40.28
CA THR A 430 16.43 -3.73 -40.52
C THR A 430 17.08 -3.89 -41.90
N ARG A 431 16.86 -5.02 -42.61
CA ARG A 431 17.54 -5.33 -43.88
C ARG A 431 17.38 -4.26 -44.97
N GLU A 432 16.16 -3.79 -45.20
CA GLU A 432 15.90 -2.75 -46.21
C GLU A 432 16.18 -1.33 -45.70
N PRO A 433 15.76 -0.94 -44.47
CA PRO A 433 16.09 0.36 -43.89
C PRO A 433 17.60 0.64 -43.74
N ALA A 434 18.43 -0.38 -43.51
CA ALA A 434 19.88 -0.20 -43.42
C ALA A 434 20.53 0.21 -44.74
N LYS A 435 20.03 -0.29 -45.89
CA LYS A 435 20.53 0.08 -47.23
C LYS A 435 20.22 1.53 -47.60
N THR A 436 19.08 2.02 -47.10
CA THR A 436 18.57 3.38 -47.33
C THR A 436 19.05 4.37 -46.27
N ASN A 437 19.86 3.90 -45.30
CA ASN A 437 20.44 4.70 -44.24
C ASN A 437 19.40 5.36 -43.31
N ASN A 438 18.24 4.68 -43.16
CA ASN A 438 17.13 5.07 -42.29
C ASN A 438 17.49 4.86 -40.81
N LYS A 439 16.67 5.44 -39.93
CA LYS A 439 16.84 5.37 -38.48
C LYS A 439 15.78 4.47 -37.85
N MET A 440 16.14 3.90 -36.70
CA MET A 440 15.26 3.02 -35.93
C MET A 440 15.09 3.57 -34.54
N ALA A 441 13.87 3.98 -34.21
CA ALA A 441 13.48 4.32 -32.86
C ALA A 441 13.43 3.05 -32.00
N ILE A 442 14.04 3.14 -30.82
CA ILE A 442 13.94 2.18 -29.74
C ILE A 442 12.95 2.77 -28.75
N LEU A 443 11.81 2.08 -28.58
CA LEU A 443 10.73 2.51 -27.73
C LEU A 443 10.59 1.56 -26.54
N LEU A 444 10.23 2.14 -25.40
CA LEU A 444 9.74 1.42 -24.24
C LEU A 444 8.40 2.04 -23.88
N ASP A 445 7.36 1.20 -23.84
CA ASP A 445 5.99 1.61 -23.50
C ASP A 445 5.47 2.78 -24.35
N ASP A 446 5.68 2.68 -25.68
CA ASP A 446 5.30 3.69 -26.68
C ASP A 446 5.93 5.08 -26.50
N GLN A 447 7.03 5.19 -25.77
CA GLN A 447 7.86 6.39 -25.73
C GLN A 447 9.19 6.16 -26.43
N VAL A 448 9.64 7.12 -27.23
CA VAL A 448 10.92 7.11 -27.93
C VAL A 448 12.03 7.50 -26.96
N TYR A 449 13.02 6.60 -26.81
CA TYR A 449 14.20 6.83 -25.98
C TYR A 449 15.37 7.31 -26.82
N THR A 450 15.67 6.58 -27.88
CA THR A 450 16.74 6.88 -28.81
C THR A 450 16.33 6.43 -30.21
N ALA A 451 16.87 7.06 -31.24
CA ALA A 451 16.57 6.72 -32.63
C ALA A 451 17.84 6.69 -33.51
N PRO A 452 18.82 5.81 -33.20
CA PRO A 452 20.08 5.76 -33.92
C PRO A 452 19.91 5.39 -35.40
N ARG A 453 20.92 5.74 -36.20
CA ARG A 453 21.00 5.39 -37.62
C ARG A 453 21.39 3.93 -37.81
N LEU A 454 20.72 3.24 -38.73
CA LEU A 454 21.07 1.87 -39.09
C LEU A 454 22.25 1.86 -40.06
N GLN A 455 23.42 1.39 -39.62
CA GLN A 455 24.61 1.26 -40.45
C GLN A 455 24.62 -0.05 -41.26
N SER A 456 24.06 -1.12 -40.69
CA SER A 456 23.97 -2.44 -41.30
C SER A 456 22.70 -3.16 -40.84
N ALA A 457 22.32 -4.24 -41.53
CA ALA A 457 21.24 -5.11 -41.06
C ALA A 457 21.63 -5.77 -39.72
N ILE A 458 20.74 -5.73 -38.74
CA ILE A 458 20.98 -6.24 -37.38
C ILE A 458 20.19 -7.53 -37.20
N SER A 459 20.90 -8.64 -36.93
CA SER A 459 20.26 -9.93 -36.64
C SER A 459 20.35 -10.29 -35.16
N ARG A 460 21.19 -11.26 -34.78
CA ARG A 460 21.33 -11.72 -33.39
C ARG A 460 22.13 -10.79 -32.48
N SER A 461 22.92 -9.89 -33.03
CA SER A 461 23.70 -8.93 -32.26
C SER A 461 23.75 -7.60 -33.01
N GLY A 462 23.72 -6.51 -32.26
CA GLY A 462 23.83 -5.15 -32.79
C GLY A 462 24.63 -4.25 -31.86
N GLN A 463 25.06 -3.11 -32.40
CA GLN A 463 25.79 -2.09 -31.66
C GLN A 463 25.08 -0.74 -31.84
N ILE A 464 24.88 -0.03 -30.74
CA ILE A 464 24.33 1.33 -30.71
C ILE A 464 25.49 2.28 -30.43
N THR A 465 25.76 3.17 -31.38
CA THR A 465 26.83 4.16 -31.33
C THR A 465 26.25 5.58 -31.20
N GLY A 466 27.07 6.55 -30.80
CA GLY A 466 26.66 7.97 -30.67
C GLY A 466 26.03 8.35 -29.33
N VAL A 467 26.25 7.56 -28.28
CA VAL A 467 25.82 7.86 -26.90
C VAL A 467 27.07 8.14 -26.05
N ASP A 468 27.51 9.39 -26.02
CA ASP A 468 28.84 9.76 -25.50
C ASP A 468 28.87 9.91 -23.97
N GLN A 469 27.75 10.31 -23.35
CA GLN A 469 27.64 10.45 -21.89
C GLN A 469 27.50 9.07 -21.21
N LYS A 470 28.27 8.85 -20.14
CA LYS A 470 28.29 7.56 -19.43
C LYS A 470 26.94 7.26 -18.76
N GLU A 471 26.35 8.27 -18.13
CA GLU A 471 25.04 8.16 -17.47
C GLU A 471 23.93 7.75 -18.45
N GLU A 472 24.04 8.21 -19.70
CA GLU A 472 23.12 7.93 -20.78
C GLU A 472 23.30 6.53 -21.36
N ARG A 473 24.56 6.08 -21.56
CA ARG A 473 24.83 4.69 -21.94
C ARG A 473 24.33 3.71 -20.90
N ASP A 474 24.65 3.97 -19.64
CA ASP A 474 24.20 3.15 -18.53
C ASP A 474 22.65 3.12 -18.47
N TYR A 475 21.98 4.22 -18.83
CA TYR A 475 20.53 4.26 -18.92
C TYR A 475 19.96 3.42 -20.05
N VAL A 476 20.49 3.53 -21.27
CA VAL A 476 20.04 2.72 -22.42
C VAL A 476 20.34 1.24 -22.21
N ILE A 477 21.51 0.89 -21.66
CA ILE A 477 21.85 -0.48 -21.26
C ILE A 477 20.83 -1.02 -20.25
N ARG A 478 20.50 -0.22 -19.21
CA ARG A 478 19.45 -0.59 -18.24
C ARG A 478 18.09 -0.80 -18.93
N VAL A 479 17.70 0.07 -19.85
CA VAL A 479 16.41 -0.01 -20.58
C VAL A 479 16.33 -1.25 -21.46
N LEU A 480 17.38 -1.56 -22.23
CA LEU A 480 17.43 -2.76 -23.07
C LEU A 480 17.44 -4.04 -22.22
N ASN A 481 18.15 -4.02 -21.09
CA ASN A 481 18.16 -5.11 -20.11
C ASN A 481 16.86 -5.19 -19.28
N ALA A 482 16.07 -4.11 -19.24
CA ALA A 482 14.74 -4.10 -18.62
C ALA A 482 13.69 -4.65 -19.59
N GLY A 483 13.76 -4.28 -20.88
CA GLY A 483 12.95 -4.89 -21.95
C GLY A 483 13.29 -6.36 -22.21
N SER A 484 14.46 -6.83 -21.76
CA SER A 484 14.83 -8.24 -21.71
C SER A 484 14.32 -8.98 -20.49
N LEU A 485 13.48 -8.39 -19.62
CA LEU A 485 12.97 -9.01 -18.38
C LEU A 485 12.67 -10.49 -18.64
N GLN A 486 13.60 -11.35 -18.20
CA GLN A 486 13.62 -12.78 -18.55
C GLN A 486 12.36 -13.46 -17.99
N ALA A 487 11.80 -12.85 -16.95
CA ALA A 487 10.52 -13.15 -16.36
C ALA A 487 9.48 -12.07 -16.69
N LYS A 488 8.51 -12.44 -17.52
CA LYS A 488 7.27 -11.68 -17.65
C LYS A 488 6.53 -11.76 -16.32
N LEU A 489 6.24 -10.61 -15.70
CA LEU A 489 5.24 -10.58 -14.64
C LEU A 489 3.92 -11.10 -15.21
N SER A 490 3.14 -11.83 -14.41
CA SER A 490 1.80 -12.21 -14.81
C SER A 490 0.97 -10.96 -15.15
N PRO A 491 0.18 -10.96 -16.24
CA PRO A 491 -0.58 -9.78 -16.68
C PRO A 491 -1.66 -9.34 -15.68
N LYS A 492 -2.05 -10.25 -14.78
CA LYS A 492 -2.89 -9.97 -13.62
C LYS A 492 -2.17 -10.46 -12.36
N PRO A 493 -2.32 -9.76 -11.23
CA PRO A 493 -1.82 -10.28 -9.96
C PRO A 493 -2.52 -11.61 -9.62
N LEU A 494 -1.77 -12.51 -9.00
CA LEU A 494 -2.23 -13.80 -8.45
C LEU A 494 -3.00 -13.63 -7.13
N SER A 495 -2.77 -12.51 -6.42
CA SER A 495 -3.47 -12.14 -5.20
C SER A 495 -3.52 -10.62 -5.10
N ILE A 496 -4.67 -10.10 -4.71
CA ILE A 496 -4.90 -8.70 -4.35
C ILE A 496 -5.42 -8.72 -2.93
N GLN A 497 -4.80 -7.91 -2.07
CA GLN A 497 -5.25 -7.68 -0.70
C GLN A 497 -5.35 -6.18 -0.48
N SER A 498 -6.52 -5.68 -0.12
CA SER A 498 -6.71 -4.26 0.15
C SER A 498 -7.26 -4.05 1.55
N ILE A 499 -6.51 -3.40 2.44
CA ILE A 499 -6.93 -3.08 3.81
C ILE A 499 -7.21 -1.58 3.89
N GLY A 500 -8.40 -1.21 4.38
CA GLY A 500 -8.79 0.19 4.58
C GLY A 500 -7.94 0.89 5.65
N PRO A 501 -7.61 2.20 5.50
CA PRO A 501 -6.82 2.94 6.49
C PRO A 501 -7.46 2.99 7.89
N ALA A 502 -8.80 3.08 7.96
CA ALA A 502 -9.54 3.10 9.21
C ALA A 502 -9.35 1.80 10.02
N LEU A 503 -9.48 0.63 9.37
CA LEU A 503 -9.25 -0.67 10.00
C LEU A 503 -7.81 -0.77 10.52
N GLY A 504 -6.83 -0.30 9.75
CA GLY A 504 -5.43 -0.27 10.20
C GLY A 504 -5.22 0.62 11.43
N ALA A 505 -5.80 1.82 11.43
CA ALA A 505 -5.69 2.78 12.53
C ALA A 505 -6.33 2.25 13.83
N ASP A 506 -7.50 1.62 13.74
CA ASP A 506 -8.18 1.01 14.89
C ASP A 506 -7.34 -0.12 15.50
N ASN A 507 -6.78 -1.00 14.65
CA ASN A 507 -5.89 -2.06 15.08
C ASN A 507 -4.62 -1.53 15.75
N LEU A 508 -4.02 -0.48 15.20
CA LEU A 508 -2.86 0.19 15.79
C LEU A 508 -3.20 0.78 17.16
N GLN A 509 -4.32 1.48 17.29
CA GLN A 509 -4.74 2.11 18.54
C GLN A 509 -5.03 1.07 19.63
N ASN A 510 -5.76 0.00 19.29
CA ASN A 510 -6.06 -1.09 20.21
C ASN A 510 -4.77 -1.83 20.63
N GLY A 511 -3.87 -2.10 19.69
CA GLY A 511 -2.56 -2.67 19.97
C GLY A 511 -1.71 -1.80 20.91
N LEU A 512 -1.63 -0.49 20.67
CA LEU A 512 -0.91 0.44 21.54
C LEU A 512 -1.53 0.53 22.94
N LYS A 513 -2.86 0.60 23.02
CA LYS A 513 -3.59 0.59 24.30
C LYS A 513 -3.30 -0.68 25.09
N ALA A 514 -3.39 -1.85 24.46
CA ALA A 514 -3.04 -3.12 25.06
C ALA A 514 -1.58 -3.13 25.56
N GLY A 515 -0.65 -2.58 24.78
CA GLY A 515 0.76 -2.49 25.15
C GLY A 515 1.03 -1.61 26.37
N VAL A 516 0.37 -0.45 26.46
CA VAL A 516 0.47 0.42 27.65
C VAL A 516 -0.11 -0.27 28.88
N VAL A 517 -1.28 -0.90 28.76
CA VAL A 517 -1.89 -1.65 29.87
C VAL A 517 -0.99 -2.80 30.32
N ALA A 518 -0.44 -3.57 29.38
CA ALA A 518 0.50 -4.65 29.69
C ALA A 518 1.75 -4.13 30.41
N LEU A 519 2.35 -3.03 29.93
CA LEU A 519 3.51 -2.41 30.55
C LEU A 519 3.23 -1.98 32.00
N VAL A 520 2.09 -1.34 32.26
CA VAL A 520 1.69 -0.89 33.61
C VAL A 520 1.43 -2.07 34.54
N VAL A 521 0.66 -3.07 34.10
CA VAL A 521 0.32 -4.24 34.92
C VAL A 521 1.57 -5.05 35.27
N VAL A 522 2.43 -5.32 34.29
CA VAL A 522 3.70 -6.05 34.51
C VAL A 522 4.63 -5.26 35.44
N SER A 523 4.73 -3.94 35.25
CA SER A 523 5.54 -3.09 36.12
C SER A 523 5.03 -3.08 37.57
N GLY A 524 3.71 -2.96 37.74
CA GLY A 524 3.05 -3.03 39.05
C GLY A 524 3.32 -4.36 39.74
N PHE A 525 3.15 -5.48 39.03
CA PHE A 525 3.48 -6.81 39.54
C PHE A 525 4.94 -6.91 40.00
N MET A 526 5.89 -6.40 39.20
CA MET A 526 7.31 -6.44 39.54
C MET A 526 7.64 -5.65 40.80
N VAL A 527 7.09 -4.44 40.94
CA VAL A 527 7.30 -3.62 42.13
C VAL A 527 6.68 -4.27 43.37
N VAL A 528 5.47 -4.83 43.26
CA VAL A 528 4.80 -5.48 44.39
C VAL A 528 5.52 -6.76 44.82
N TYR A 529 5.96 -7.59 43.87
CA TYR A 529 6.58 -8.88 44.19
C TYR A 529 8.04 -8.76 44.65
N TYR A 530 8.84 -7.89 44.01
CA TYR A 530 10.28 -7.79 44.23
C TYR A 530 10.73 -6.49 44.93
N PHE A 531 9.81 -5.61 45.32
CA PHE A 531 10.10 -4.33 45.96
C PHE A 531 11.18 -3.52 45.24
N GLY A 532 12.31 -3.20 45.89
CA GLY A 532 13.40 -2.41 45.31
C GLY A 532 14.06 -3.08 44.10
N CYS A 533 14.20 -4.41 44.09
CA CYS A 533 14.66 -5.14 42.91
C CYS A 533 13.63 -5.06 41.77
N GLY A 534 12.35 -5.00 42.12
CA GLY A 534 11.25 -4.77 41.18
C GLY A 534 11.37 -3.44 40.45
N PHE A 535 11.67 -2.36 41.17
CA PHE A 535 11.88 -1.04 40.56
C PHE A 535 13.06 -1.03 39.56
N ILE A 536 14.15 -1.74 39.86
CA ILE A 536 15.29 -1.92 38.94
C ILE A 536 14.85 -2.66 37.67
N ALA A 537 14.02 -3.70 37.80
CA ALA A 537 13.49 -4.41 36.66
C ALA A 537 12.56 -3.54 35.81
N VAL A 538 11.77 -2.65 36.42
CA VAL A 538 10.92 -1.69 35.71
C VAL A 538 11.78 -0.71 34.90
N ILE A 539 12.86 -0.16 35.46
CA ILE A 539 13.79 0.71 34.70
C ILE A 539 14.36 -0.05 33.49
N ALA A 540 14.77 -1.30 33.69
CA ALA A 540 15.28 -2.13 32.60
C ALA A 540 14.20 -2.46 31.56
N LEU A 541 12.95 -2.65 31.97
CA LEU A 541 11.80 -2.87 31.09
C LEU A 541 11.51 -1.64 30.21
N PHE A 542 11.57 -0.43 30.78
CA PHE A 542 11.46 0.81 29.99
C PHE A 542 12.62 0.98 29.00
N CYS A 543 13.86 0.71 29.43
CA CYS A 543 15.02 0.71 28.54
C CYS A 543 14.87 -0.32 27.42
N ASN A 544 14.36 -1.50 27.75
CA ASN A 544 14.09 -2.56 26.78
C ASN A 544 13.04 -2.13 25.75
N ALA A 545 11.93 -1.53 26.17
CA ALA A 545 10.91 -0.99 25.26
C ALA A 545 11.50 0.06 24.30
N LEU A 546 12.34 0.97 24.81
CA LEU A 546 13.04 1.97 24.00
C LEU A 546 13.99 1.33 22.99
N ILE A 547 14.76 0.31 23.40
CA ILE A 547 15.68 -0.40 22.50
C ILE A 547 14.89 -1.11 21.39
N ILE A 548 13.78 -1.79 21.72
CA ILE A 548 12.96 -2.50 20.72
C ILE A 548 12.45 -1.52 19.66
N VAL A 549 11.80 -0.43 20.06
CA VAL A 549 11.26 0.57 19.13
C VAL A 549 12.37 1.25 18.33
N GLY A 550 13.49 1.61 18.97
CA GLY A 550 14.62 2.26 18.30
C GLY A 550 15.36 1.36 17.31
N MET A 551 15.51 0.07 17.64
CA MET A 551 16.09 -0.93 16.74
C MET A 551 15.15 -1.24 15.57
N MET A 552 13.83 -1.26 15.78
CA MET A 552 12.86 -1.38 14.70
C MET A 552 12.92 -0.21 13.73
N ALA A 553 13.02 1.02 14.24
CA ALA A 553 13.22 2.22 13.42
C ALA A 553 14.52 2.13 12.59
N LEU A 554 15.63 1.66 13.20
CA LEU A 554 16.91 1.46 12.50
C LEU A 554 16.83 0.37 11.43
N ALA A 555 16.12 -0.72 11.70
CA ALA A 555 15.99 -1.84 10.78
C ALA A 555 15.15 -1.50 9.52
N LYS A 556 14.35 -0.43 9.57
CA LYS A 556 13.38 -0.05 8.52
C LYS A 556 12.45 -1.20 8.11
N ALA A 557 12.26 -2.17 9.00
CA ALA A 557 11.36 -3.31 8.80
C ALA A 557 9.91 -2.87 8.99
N ALA A 558 8.98 -3.52 8.28
CA ALA A 558 7.56 -3.23 8.44
C ALA A 558 7.08 -3.67 9.84
N PHE A 559 6.54 -2.72 10.60
CA PHE A 559 5.94 -2.97 11.91
C PHE A 559 4.48 -3.38 11.73
N THR A 560 4.16 -4.67 11.97
CA THR A 560 2.86 -5.27 11.68
C THR A 560 2.03 -5.48 12.95
N MET A 561 0.75 -5.87 12.81
CA MET A 561 -0.09 -6.24 13.95
C MET A 561 0.51 -7.38 14.80
N PRO A 562 0.93 -8.51 14.19
CA PRO A 562 1.71 -9.52 14.89
C PRO A 562 3.00 -8.95 15.51
N GLY A 563 3.67 -7.99 14.83
CA GLY A 563 4.81 -7.25 15.40
C GLY A 563 4.50 -6.56 16.73
N ILE A 564 3.37 -5.86 16.85
CA ILE A 564 2.90 -5.27 18.11
C ILE A 564 2.72 -6.36 19.17
N ALA A 565 2.06 -7.48 18.83
CA ALA A 565 1.91 -8.61 19.74
C ALA A 565 3.27 -9.14 20.21
N GLY A 566 4.27 -9.20 19.32
CA GLY A 566 5.65 -9.55 19.66
C GLY A 566 6.31 -8.59 20.65
N VAL A 567 6.10 -7.28 20.51
CA VAL A 567 6.58 -6.28 21.50
C VAL A 567 5.93 -6.51 22.86
N ILE A 568 4.61 -6.68 22.88
CA ILE A 568 3.84 -6.85 24.12
C ILE A 568 4.24 -8.15 24.84
N LEU A 569 4.38 -9.24 24.09
CA LEU A 569 4.87 -10.51 24.61
C LEU A 569 6.29 -10.37 25.17
N THR A 570 7.13 -9.56 24.52
CA THR A 570 8.48 -9.26 25.00
C THR A 570 8.46 -8.54 26.34
N PHE A 571 7.43 -7.78 26.69
CA PHE A 571 7.34 -7.20 28.04
C PHE A 571 7.16 -8.26 29.12
N GLY A 572 6.38 -9.32 28.86
CA GLY A 572 6.30 -10.49 29.74
C GLY A 572 7.64 -11.22 29.81
N MET A 573 8.26 -11.50 28.67
CA MET A 573 9.58 -12.17 28.60
C MET A 573 10.72 -11.35 29.22
N ALA A 574 10.66 -10.02 29.17
CA ALA A 574 11.68 -9.13 29.74
C ALA A 574 11.77 -9.28 31.27
N VAL A 575 10.66 -9.66 31.89
CA VAL A 575 10.61 -9.93 33.32
C VAL A 575 11.23 -11.28 33.66
N ASP A 576 11.10 -12.29 32.79
CA ASP A 576 11.62 -13.65 33.01
C ASP A 576 13.11 -13.68 33.38
N ALA A 577 13.96 -13.03 32.57
CA ALA A 577 15.40 -12.97 32.85
C ALA A 577 15.72 -12.29 34.19
N ASN A 578 14.96 -11.25 34.57
CA ASN A 578 15.13 -10.58 35.86
C ASN A 578 14.66 -11.47 37.02
N VAL A 579 13.53 -12.17 36.86
CA VAL A 579 13.00 -13.15 37.83
C VAL A 579 14.00 -14.28 38.07
N LEU A 580 14.59 -14.84 37.00
CA LEU A 580 15.64 -15.86 37.06
C LEU A 580 16.82 -15.41 37.93
N ILE A 581 17.30 -14.18 37.74
CA ILE A 581 18.39 -13.59 38.51
C ILE A 581 17.97 -13.37 39.97
N TYR A 582 16.78 -12.82 40.20
CA TYR A 582 16.29 -12.47 41.53
C TYR A 582 16.01 -13.69 42.39
N GLU A 583 15.40 -14.74 41.83
CA GLU A 583 15.19 -15.99 42.56
C GLU A 583 16.54 -16.65 42.89
N ARG A 584 17.54 -16.59 42.00
CA ARG A 584 18.88 -17.11 42.32
C ARG A 584 19.59 -16.27 43.37
N MET A 585 19.46 -14.94 43.32
CA MET A 585 19.95 -14.05 44.39
C MET A 585 19.29 -14.38 45.73
N ARG A 586 17.97 -14.58 45.74
CA ARG A 586 17.19 -14.95 46.92
C ARG A 586 17.64 -16.29 47.49
N GLU A 587 17.87 -17.31 46.65
CA GLU A 587 18.43 -18.60 47.08
C GLU A 587 19.78 -18.43 47.81
N GLU A 588 20.69 -17.61 47.28
CA GLU A 588 22.00 -17.38 47.90
C GLU A 588 21.91 -16.53 49.18
N MET A 589 21.01 -15.54 49.23
CA MET A 589 20.75 -14.77 50.45
C MET A 589 20.16 -15.62 51.57
N ASN A 590 19.24 -16.53 51.24
CA ASN A 590 18.68 -17.49 52.20
C ASN A 590 19.74 -18.50 52.70
N ARG A 591 20.83 -18.69 51.95
CA ARG A 591 22.02 -19.47 52.37
C ARG A 591 23.03 -18.66 53.18
N GLY A 592 22.73 -17.39 53.47
CA GLY A 592 23.56 -16.52 54.29
C GLY A 592 24.56 -15.64 53.53
N ALA A 593 24.49 -15.59 52.19
CA ALA A 593 25.34 -14.67 51.41
C ALA A 593 24.91 -13.21 51.61
N ASP A 594 25.88 -12.29 51.69
CA ASP A 594 25.63 -10.85 51.68
C ASP A 594 25.18 -10.38 50.28
N LEU A 595 24.50 -9.22 50.18
CA LEU A 595 23.88 -8.75 48.94
C LEU A 595 24.86 -8.69 47.75
N LYS A 596 26.10 -8.27 47.99
CA LYS A 596 27.12 -8.17 46.94
C LYS A 596 27.50 -9.54 46.39
N THR A 597 27.71 -10.52 47.27
CA THR A 597 28.02 -11.89 46.88
C THR A 597 26.81 -12.56 46.22
N ALA A 598 25.61 -12.34 46.75
CA ALA A 598 24.36 -12.85 46.20
C ALA A 598 24.11 -12.34 44.77
N VAL A 599 24.30 -11.04 44.51
CA VAL A 599 24.19 -10.47 43.15
C VAL A 599 25.21 -11.12 42.21
N ARG A 600 26.50 -11.17 42.60
CA ARG A 600 27.54 -11.77 41.76
C ARG A 600 27.22 -13.22 41.40
N LEU A 601 26.84 -14.03 42.40
CA LEU A 601 26.49 -15.44 42.21
C LEU A 601 25.21 -15.59 41.38
N GLY A 602 24.19 -14.78 41.67
CA GLY A 602 22.91 -14.73 40.96
C GLY A 602 23.11 -14.56 39.46
N PHE A 603 23.78 -13.49 39.05
CA PHE A 603 24.07 -13.23 37.63
C PHE A 603 24.93 -14.35 37.01
N SER A 604 25.97 -14.83 37.70
CA SER A 604 26.87 -15.85 37.14
C SER A 604 26.20 -17.20 36.90
N LYS A 605 25.30 -17.62 37.81
CA LYS A 605 24.63 -18.92 37.74
C LYS A 605 23.38 -18.88 36.85
N ALA A 606 22.66 -17.76 36.82
CA ALA A 606 21.48 -17.60 35.98
C ALA A 606 21.82 -17.38 34.50
N LEU A 607 23.02 -16.87 34.18
CA LEU A 607 23.43 -16.55 32.80
C LEU A 607 23.22 -17.70 31.81
N SER A 608 23.64 -18.91 32.15
CA SER A 608 23.51 -20.05 31.23
C SER A 608 22.05 -20.35 30.94
N SER A 609 21.20 -20.43 31.96
CA SER A 609 19.78 -20.75 31.79
C SER A 609 19.04 -19.63 31.03
N ILE A 610 19.39 -18.36 31.26
CA ILE A 610 18.82 -17.20 30.54
C ILE A 610 19.19 -17.23 29.05
N VAL A 611 20.46 -17.49 28.72
CA VAL A 611 20.89 -17.60 27.33
C VAL A 611 20.21 -18.80 26.68
N ASP A 612 20.18 -19.93 27.39
CA ASP A 612 19.64 -21.17 26.84
C ASP A 612 18.16 -21.05 26.45
N GLY A 613 17.35 -20.41 27.29
CA GLY A 613 15.92 -20.18 27.06
C GLY A 613 15.61 -19.17 25.95
N ASN A 614 16.52 -18.22 25.70
CA ASN A 614 16.35 -17.23 24.63
C ASN A 614 16.86 -17.71 23.26
N VAL A 615 17.83 -18.64 23.23
CA VAL A 615 18.35 -19.20 21.97
C VAL A 615 17.28 -19.98 21.22
N THR A 616 16.39 -20.72 21.91
CA THR A 616 15.28 -21.43 21.25
C THR A 616 14.29 -20.47 20.60
N ASN A 617 13.97 -19.35 21.27
CA ASN A 617 13.14 -18.29 20.70
C ASN A 617 13.80 -17.64 19.47
N LEU A 618 15.12 -17.42 19.52
CA LEU A 618 15.89 -16.94 18.38
C LEU A 618 15.91 -17.92 17.20
N ILE A 619 15.99 -19.23 17.44
CA ILE A 619 15.87 -20.26 16.39
C ILE A 619 14.51 -20.12 15.68
N VAL A 620 13.42 -20.01 16.43
CA VAL A 620 12.08 -19.81 15.87
C VAL A 620 12.01 -18.51 15.07
N CYS A 621 12.54 -17.41 15.60
CA CYS A 621 12.57 -16.12 14.89
C CYS A 621 13.33 -16.22 13.56
N VAL A 622 14.47 -16.92 13.52
CA VAL A 622 15.26 -17.09 12.29
C VAL A 622 14.49 -17.92 11.25
N VAL A 623 13.83 -19.00 11.67
CA VAL A 623 13.02 -19.83 10.77
C VAL A 623 11.84 -19.05 10.22
N LEU A 624 11.11 -18.32 11.07
CA LEU A 624 9.98 -17.48 10.67
C LEU A 624 10.43 -16.33 9.74
N ALA A 625 11.58 -15.71 10.00
CA ALA A 625 12.12 -14.65 9.16
C ALA A 625 12.54 -15.16 7.76
N TYR A 626 12.93 -16.43 7.64
CA TYR A 626 13.29 -17.02 6.35
C TYR A 626 12.08 -17.54 5.56
N VAL A 627 11.14 -18.19 6.24
CA VAL A 627 10.02 -18.92 5.60
C VAL A 627 8.73 -18.10 5.52
N GLY A 628 8.51 -17.16 6.45
CA GLY A 628 7.26 -16.41 6.57
C GLY A 628 7.01 -15.36 5.49
N THR A 629 5.76 -14.90 5.39
CA THR A 629 5.36 -13.74 4.56
C THR A 629 5.86 -12.43 5.15
N GLN A 630 5.66 -11.29 4.48
CA GLN A 630 6.13 -9.99 4.98
C GLN A 630 5.63 -9.68 6.40
N GLU A 631 4.38 -10.02 6.73
CA GLU A 631 3.79 -9.83 8.05
C GLU A 631 4.47 -10.68 9.13
N ILE A 632 4.69 -11.97 8.83
CA ILE A 632 5.37 -12.91 9.72
C ILE A 632 6.85 -12.52 9.88
N LYS A 633 7.51 -12.06 8.81
CA LYS A 633 8.89 -11.57 8.88
C LYS A 633 8.99 -10.35 9.80
N GLY A 634 8.06 -9.40 9.69
CA GLY A 634 7.98 -8.23 10.58
C GLY A 634 7.85 -8.65 12.04
N PHE A 635 6.99 -9.63 12.33
CA PHE A 635 6.86 -10.23 13.66
C PHE A 635 8.14 -10.91 14.14
N ALA A 636 8.73 -11.77 13.33
CA ALA A 636 9.94 -12.52 13.68
C ALA A 636 11.14 -11.60 13.96
N ILE A 637 11.28 -10.50 13.20
CA ILE A 637 12.30 -9.48 13.44
C ILE A 637 12.01 -8.74 14.74
N THR A 638 10.76 -8.35 14.98
CA THR A 638 10.36 -7.62 16.20
C THR A 638 10.59 -8.46 17.45
N MET A 639 10.16 -9.72 17.44
CA MET A 639 10.41 -10.67 18.53
C MET A 639 11.90 -10.97 18.69
N GLY A 640 12.64 -11.18 17.60
CA GLY A 640 14.08 -11.45 17.65
C GLY A 640 14.89 -10.31 18.25
N ILE A 641 14.59 -9.07 17.84
CA ILE A 641 15.13 -7.84 18.45
C ILE A 641 14.71 -7.78 19.93
N GLY A 642 13.44 -8.10 20.22
CA GLY A 642 12.91 -8.19 21.58
C GLY A 642 13.75 -9.11 22.48
N VAL A 643 13.97 -10.35 22.06
CA VAL A 643 14.76 -11.35 22.79
C VAL A 643 16.22 -10.90 23.01
N ILE A 644 16.83 -10.23 22.03
CA ILE A 644 18.20 -9.69 22.19
C ILE A 644 18.21 -8.49 23.14
N ALA A 645 17.22 -7.60 23.03
CA ALA A 645 17.09 -6.43 23.87
C ALA A 645 16.83 -6.81 25.34
N THR A 646 16.03 -7.85 25.59
CA THR A 646 15.78 -8.36 26.95
C THR A 646 17.04 -8.95 27.57
N LEU A 647 17.83 -9.71 26.80
CA LEU A 647 19.14 -10.20 27.23
C LEU A 647 20.08 -9.05 27.61
N PHE A 648 20.15 -8.02 26.77
CA PHE A 648 20.98 -6.84 27.05
C PHE A 648 20.50 -6.08 28.30
N ALA A 649 19.19 -5.82 28.41
CA ALA A 649 18.61 -5.13 29.55
C ALA A 649 18.83 -5.90 30.86
N ALA A 650 18.58 -7.21 30.86
CA ALA A 650 18.69 -8.05 32.05
C ALA A 650 20.13 -8.42 32.43
N LEU A 651 21.10 -8.43 31.51
CA LEU A 651 22.48 -8.83 31.81
C LEU A 651 23.45 -7.64 31.93
N VAL A 652 23.14 -6.52 31.28
CA VAL A 652 24.00 -5.33 31.23
C VAL A 652 23.38 -4.19 32.04
N ILE A 653 22.14 -3.79 31.76
CA ILE A 653 21.52 -2.62 32.38
C ILE A 653 21.22 -2.87 33.86
N THR A 654 20.50 -3.94 34.19
CA THR A 654 20.21 -4.25 35.61
C THR A 654 21.48 -4.49 36.41
N ARG A 655 22.47 -5.19 35.82
CA ARG A 655 23.78 -5.42 36.45
C ARG A 655 24.50 -4.11 36.75
N LEU A 656 24.51 -3.17 35.80
CA LEU A 656 25.06 -1.84 35.99
C LEU A 656 24.37 -1.12 37.15
N ILE A 657 23.03 -1.18 37.21
CA ILE A 657 22.25 -0.54 38.28
C ILE A 657 22.60 -1.15 39.65
N PHE A 658 22.69 -2.48 39.77
CA PHE A 658 23.12 -3.13 41.02
C PHE A 658 24.55 -2.76 41.41
N ASP A 659 25.49 -2.76 40.47
CA ASP A 659 26.88 -2.39 40.73
C ASP A 659 26.98 -0.94 41.24
N VAL A 660 26.22 0.00 40.64
CA VAL A 660 26.12 1.39 41.09
C VAL A 660 25.51 1.50 42.48
N LEU A 661 24.36 0.85 42.71
CA LEU A 661 23.67 0.93 44.01
C LEU A 661 24.51 0.34 45.15
N ILE A 662 25.19 -0.76 44.92
CA ILE A 662 26.00 -1.44 45.95
C ILE A 662 27.33 -0.71 46.18
N VAL A 663 28.03 -0.31 45.12
CA VAL A 663 29.38 0.26 45.21
C VAL A 663 29.39 1.75 45.48
N GLN A 664 28.51 2.53 44.84
CA GLN A 664 28.48 4.00 44.98
C GLN A 664 27.49 4.48 46.04
N LEU A 665 26.28 3.89 46.09
CA LEU A 665 25.21 4.30 47.01
C LEU A 665 25.17 3.48 48.30
N GLY A 666 26.07 2.50 48.46
CA GLY A 666 26.23 1.75 49.70
C GLY A 666 25.06 0.84 50.05
N TRP A 667 24.28 0.38 49.07
CA TRP A 667 23.12 -0.48 49.29
C TRP A 667 23.54 -1.89 49.72
N ARG A 668 23.14 -2.33 50.93
CA ARG A 668 23.62 -3.58 51.55
C ARG A 668 22.53 -4.61 51.87
N LYS A 669 21.25 -4.21 51.89
CA LYS A 669 20.12 -5.10 52.21
C LYS A 669 19.00 -4.89 51.20
N THR A 670 18.41 -5.98 50.72
CA THR A 670 17.19 -5.98 49.91
C THR A 670 16.20 -6.98 50.50
N SER A 671 14.91 -6.76 50.27
CA SER A 671 13.83 -7.66 50.65
C SER A 671 12.97 -7.94 49.43
N MET A 672 12.29 -9.08 49.43
CA MET A 672 11.35 -9.51 48.39
C MET A 672 10.08 -10.03 49.08
N LEU A 673 8.92 -9.98 48.42
CA LEU A 673 7.63 -10.33 49.01
C LEU A 673 7.64 -11.72 49.67
N PRO A 674 8.19 -12.79 49.04
CA PRO A 674 8.27 -14.09 49.70
C PRO A 674 9.23 -14.13 50.90
N MET A 675 10.24 -13.25 50.97
CA MET A 675 11.14 -13.16 52.13
C MET A 675 10.48 -12.41 53.29
N ALA A 676 9.59 -11.47 52.98
CA ALA A 676 8.82 -10.70 53.95
C ALA A 676 7.62 -11.48 54.52
N VAL A 677 7.04 -12.41 53.75
CA VAL A 677 5.83 -13.16 54.12
C VAL A 677 6.13 -14.69 54.16
N PRO A 678 6.42 -15.27 55.34
CA PRO A 678 6.78 -16.68 55.46
C PRO A 678 5.71 -17.67 54.97
N GLY A 679 4.43 -17.33 55.12
CA GLY A 679 3.32 -18.15 54.62
C GLY A 679 3.33 -18.28 53.10
N LEU A 680 3.69 -17.20 52.39
CA LEU A 680 3.82 -17.20 50.94
C LEU A 680 5.05 -18.00 50.47
N GLN A 681 6.17 -17.88 51.20
CA GLN A 681 7.36 -18.71 50.92
C GLN A 681 7.05 -20.20 51.02
N LYS A 682 6.32 -20.63 52.04
CA LYS A 682 5.95 -22.04 52.22
C LYS A 682 5.03 -22.54 51.11
N ALA A 683 4.13 -21.70 50.61
CA ALA A 683 3.26 -22.02 49.48
C ALA A 683 4.02 -22.16 48.14
N LEU A 684 5.08 -21.37 47.95
CA LEU A 684 5.88 -21.34 46.72
C LEU A 684 6.96 -22.44 46.63
N THR A 685 7.23 -23.16 47.73
CA THR A 685 8.10 -24.35 47.75
C THR A 685 7.31 -25.57 48.22
N PRO A 686 6.32 -26.05 47.44
CA PRO A 686 5.55 -27.21 47.83
C PRO A 686 6.44 -28.47 47.85
N ASN A 687 6.10 -29.45 48.70
CA ASN A 687 6.77 -30.75 48.71
C ASN A 687 5.85 -31.81 48.08
N ILE A 688 5.53 -31.62 46.79
CA ILE A 688 4.66 -32.53 46.03
C ILE A 688 5.51 -33.66 45.45
N ASN A 689 4.99 -34.89 45.46
CA ASN A 689 5.64 -36.04 44.81
C ASN A 689 5.13 -36.22 43.37
N TRP A 690 5.70 -35.45 42.45
CA TRP A 690 5.39 -35.44 41.02
C TRP A 690 5.65 -36.80 40.35
N MET A 691 6.70 -37.51 40.78
CA MET A 691 7.06 -38.81 40.21
C MET A 691 6.03 -39.91 40.52
N ARG A 692 5.33 -39.81 41.66
CA ARG A 692 4.23 -40.73 41.99
C ARG A 692 3.02 -40.55 41.07
N TYR A 693 2.71 -39.31 40.70
CA TYR A 693 1.52 -38.96 39.91
C TYR A 693 1.76 -38.93 38.39
N ARG A 694 2.98 -39.20 37.92
CA ARG A 694 3.34 -39.16 36.48
C ARG A 694 2.38 -39.93 35.57
N HIS A 695 1.90 -41.09 36.01
CA HIS A 695 0.99 -41.92 35.20
C HIS A 695 -0.39 -41.26 35.04
N ILE A 696 -0.87 -40.57 36.07
CA ILE A 696 -2.12 -39.80 36.00
C ILE A 696 -1.95 -38.63 35.03
N PHE A 697 -0.87 -37.85 35.18
CA PHE A 697 -0.63 -36.71 34.30
C PHE A 697 -0.39 -37.11 32.85
N PHE A 698 0.36 -38.18 32.58
CA PHE A 698 0.54 -38.71 31.23
C PHE A 698 -0.79 -39.19 30.63
N THR A 699 -1.67 -39.81 31.44
CA THR A 699 -2.98 -40.26 30.97
C THR A 699 -3.88 -39.07 30.62
N ILE A 700 -3.96 -38.07 31.50
CA ILE A 700 -4.73 -36.84 31.26
C ILE A 700 -4.22 -36.11 30.02
N SER A 701 -2.90 -35.92 29.91
CA SER A 701 -2.26 -35.26 28.76
C SER A 701 -2.54 -36.00 27.45
N THR A 702 -2.44 -37.34 27.47
CA THR A 702 -2.72 -38.16 26.29
C THR A 702 -4.19 -38.08 25.88
N ILE A 703 -5.12 -38.17 26.84
CA ILE A 703 -6.56 -38.04 26.57
C ILE A 703 -6.87 -36.67 25.97
N TYR A 704 -6.29 -35.60 26.53
CA TYR A 704 -6.52 -34.25 26.05
C TYR A 704 -6.01 -34.07 24.61
N VAL A 705 -4.80 -34.52 24.30
CA VAL A 705 -4.26 -34.48 22.93
C VAL A 705 -5.11 -35.31 21.98
N LEU A 706 -5.54 -36.51 22.37
CA LEU A 706 -6.40 -37.35 21.54
C LEU A 706 -7.77 -36.70 21.29
N MET A 707 -8.36 -36.06 22.29
CA MET A 707 -9.61 -35.30 22.16
C MET A 707 -9.43 -34.11 21.22
N GLY A 708 -8.33 -33.37 21.34
CA GLY A 708 -7.97 -32.29 20.44
C GLY A 708 -7.78 -32.76 19.00
N LEU A 709 -7.04 -33.84 18.78
CA LEU A 709 -6.85 -34.47 17.47
C LEU A 709 -8.18 -34.97 16.88
N TYR A 710 -9.06 -35.53 17.70
CA TYR A 710 -10.39 -35.94 17.27
C TYR A 710 -11.23 -34.74 16.83
N ALA A 711 -11.21 -33.63 17.58
CA ALA A 711 -11.88 -32.38 17.20
C ALA A 711 -11.32 -31.81 15.88
N VAL A 712 -10.00 -31.86 15.69
CA VAL A 712 -9.34 -31.47 14.43
C VAL A 712 -9.80 -32.34 13.27
N PHE A 713 -9.85 -33.66 13.48
CA PHE A 713 -10.30 -34.61 12.45
C PHE A 713 -11.76 -34.40 12.05
N LEU A 714 -12.65 -34.13 13.02
CA LEU A 714 -14.07 -33.83 12.75
C LEU A 714 -14.26 -32.55 11.94
N ARG A 715 -13.42 -31.55 12.15
CA ARG A 715 -13.51 -30.25 11.47
C ARG A 715 -12.90 -30.27 10.07
N GLY A 716 -11.76 -30.96 9.90
CA GLY A 716 -11.06 -31.05 8.63
C GLY A 716 -10.70 -29.67 8.05
N ASP A 717 -11.00 -29.47 6.76
CA ASP A 717 -10.63 -28.26 6.02
C ASP A 717 -11.30 -26.98 6.53
N LYS A 718 -12.41 -27.09 7.28
CA LYS A 718 -13.10 -25.92 7.85
C LYS A 718 -12.25 -25.14 8.85
N MET A 719 -11.22 -25.76 9.42
CA MET A 719 -10.28 -25.08 10.33
C MET A 719 -9.31 -24.15 9.59
N LEU A 720 -9.11 -24.36 8.29
CA LEU A 720 -8.11 -23.64 7.52
C LEU A 720 -8.66 -22.32 7.00
N HIS A 721 -7.81 -21.30 7.00
CA HIS A 721 -8.10 -20.02 6.36
C HIS A 721 -8.05 -20.13 4.83
N ILE A 722 -8.67 -19.18 4.11
CA ILE A 722 -8.57 -19.10 2.65
C ILE A 722 -7.13 -18.92 2.15
N GLU A 723 -6.22 -18.48 3.02
CA GLU A 723 -4.77 -18.49 2.78
C GLU A 723 -4.20 -19.89 2.51
N PHE A 724 -4.83 -20.96 3.02
CA PHE A 724 -4.41 -22.35 2.79
C PHE A 724 -5.36 -23.14 1.90
N LEU A 725 -6.61 -22.69 1.75
CA LEU A 725 -7.61 -23.33 0.89
C LEU A 725 -7.66 -22.72 -0.53
N GLY A 726 -7.30 -21.45 -0.67
CA GLY A 726 -7.65 -20.63 -1.83
C GLY A 726 -9.09 -20.13 -1.75
N GLY A 727 -9.36 -18.95 -2.29
CA GLY A 727 -10.69 -18.34 -2.22
C GLY A 727 -10.65 -16.83 -2.06
N THR A 728 -11.82 -16.26 -1.77
CA THR A 728 -12.03 -14.82 -1.62
C THR A 728 -12.57 -14.51 -0.22
N GLN A 729 -12.01 -13.49 0.43
CA GLN A 729 -12.53 -12.87 1.63
C GLN A 729 -12.99 -11.46 1.31
N VAL A 730 -14.14 -11.09 1.84
CA VAL A 730 -14.71 -9.75 1.73
C VAL A 730 -15.03 -9.25 3.14
N ASP A 731 -14.40 -8.14 3.54
CA ASP A 731 -14.75 -7.45 4.78
C ASP A 731 -15.74 -6.33 4.46
N VAL A 732 -16.87 -6.35 5.14
CA VAL A 732 -18.01 -5.47 4.91
C VAL A 732 -18.36 -4.73 6.19
N GLN A 733 -18.32 -3.40 6.15
CA GLN A 733 -18.83 -2.55 7.21
C GLN A 733 -20.18 -1.96 6.80
N PHE A 734 -21.14 -2.02 7.72
CA PHE A 734 -22.47 -1.47 7.54
C PHE A 734 -22.48 0.04 7.74
N ALA A 735 -23.38 0.70 7.02
CA ALA A 735 -23.61 2.12 7.09
C ALA A 735 -24.11 2.54 8.48
N THR A 736 -23.92 3.81 8.80
CA THR A 736 -24.55 4.44 9.96
C THR A 736 -25.98 4.79 9.60
N ASP A 737 -26.92 4.43 10.47
CA ASP A 737 -28.33 4.80 10.29
C ASP A 737 -28.47 6.33 10.39
N PRO A 738 -28.93 7.02 9.32
CA PRO A 738 -29.07 8.47 9.31
C PRO A 738 -30.01 9.01 10.38
N LYS A 739 -30.96 8.20 10.88
CA LYS A 739 -31.96 8.62 11.87
C LYS A 739 -31.44 8.55 13.31
N THR A 740 -30.56 7.60 13.59
CA THR A 740 -30.07 7.34 14.95
C THR A 740 -28.62 7.75 15.16
N GLY A 741 -27.86 7.98 14.09
CA GLY A 741 -26.43 8.27 14.15
C GLY A 741 -25.58 7.10 14.64
N LYS A 742 -26.15 5.89 14.73
CA LYS A 742 -25.46 4.66 15.16
C LYS A 742 -25.28 3.69 13.99
N PRO A 743 -24.21 2.88 13.97
CA PRO A 743 -24.01 1.84 12.96
C PRO A 743 -25.19 0.86 12.91
N ILE A 744 -25.64 0.48 11.72
CA ILE A 744 -26.61 -0.60 11.54
C ILE A 744 -25.94 -1.91 11.99
N THR A 745 -26.54 -2.65 12.91
CA THR A 745 -26.01 -3.92 13.41
C THR A 745 -26.96 -5.07 13.10
N MET A 746 -26.43 -6.24 12.74
CA MET A 746 -27.21 -7.47 12.48
C MET A 746 -26.59 -8.71 13.11
N GLU A 747 -27.30 -9.83 13.11
CA GLU A 747 -26.78 -11.12 13.55
C GLU A 747 -26.08 -11.85 12.39
N ARG A 748 -25.03 -12.62 12.70
CA ARG A 748 -24.30 -13.47 11.73
C ARG A 748 -25.25 -14.35 10.90
N ALA A 749 -26.19 -15.02 11.56
CA ALA A 749 -27.10 -15.96 10.91
C ALA A 749 -28.02 -15.26 9.88
N GLU A 750 -28.39 -14.02 10.16
CA GLU A 750 -29.20 -13.23 9.23
C GLU A 750 -28.39 -12.80 8.00
N VAL A 751 -27.16 -12.31 8.22
CA VAL A 751 -26.21 -11.96 7.15
C VAL A 751 -25.91 -13.18 6.28
N GLU A 752 -25.60 -14.32 6.90
CA GLU A 752 -25.33 -15.58 6.21
C GLU A 752 -26.54 -16.06 5.39
N SER A 753 -27.75 -15.98 5.96
CA SER A 753 -28.98 -16.33 5.25
C SER A 753 -29.20 -15.45 4.02
N ARG A 754 -28.97 -14.13 4.13
CA ARG A 754 -29.11 -13.19 3.01
C ARG A 754 -28.10 -13.46 1.90
N LEU A 755 -26.84 -13.71 2.25
CA LEU A 755 -25.79 -14.00 1.29
C LEU A 755 -26.01 -15.34 0.58
N ARG A 756 -26.43 -16.38 1.31
CA ARG A 756 -26.79 -17.69 0.72
C ARG A 756 -27.96 -17.57 -0.25
N LYS A 757 -28.99 -16.77 0.08
CA LYS A 757 -30.10 -16.47 -0.83
C LYS A 757 -29.64 -15.72 -2.08
N ALA A 758 -28.73 -14.75 -1.94
CA ALA A 758 -28.15 -14.06 -3.09
C ALA A 758 -27.36 -15.03 -3.99
N ALA A 759 -26.62 -15.97 -3.41
CA ALA A 759 -25.88 -17.00 -4.15
C ALA A 759 -26.80 -17.95 -4.95
N GLU A 760 -28.04 -18.19 -4.50
CA GLU A 760 -29.03 -19.00 -5.23
C GLU A 760 -29.48 -18.37 -6.55
N SER A 761 -29.32 -17.05 -6.71
CA SER A 761 -29.66 -16.32 -7.93
C SER A 761 -28.66 -16.53 -9.08
N LEU A 762 -27.46 -17.04 -8.80
CA LEU A 762 -26.47 -17.40 -9.81
C LEU A 762 -26.97 -18.54 -10.71
N ALA A 763 -26.45 -18.68 -11.92
CA ALA A 763 -26.80 -19.79 -12.80
C ALA A 763 -26.43 -21.15 -12.15
N ALA A 764 -27.19 -22.21 -12.44
CA ALA A 764 -26.98 -23.52 -11.80
C ALA A 764 -25.62 -24.16 -12.13
N ASP A 765 -25.03 -23.77 -13.26
CA ASP A 765 -23.73 -24.19 -13.78
C ASP A 765 -22.57 -23.25 -13.40
N ASP A 766 -22.84 -22.14 -12.69
CA ASP A 766 -21.81 -21.21 -12.26
C ASP A 766 -20.85 -21.88 -11.24
N PRO A 767 -19.54 -21.93 -11.49
CA PRO A 767 -18.57 -22.58 -10.61
C PRO A 767 -18.48 -21.93 -9.22
N SER A 768 -18.92 -20.68 -9.07
CA SER A 768 -18.93 -19.93 -7.80
C SER A 768 -20.17 -20.19 -6.95
N ARG A 769 -21.25 -20.77 -7.53
CA ARG A 769 -22.53 -20.97 -6.83
C ARG A 769 -22.40 -21.84 -5.59
N LEU A 770 -21.82 -23.04 -5.71
CA LEU A 770 -21.64 -23.96 -4.58
C LEU A 770 -20.72 -23.37 -3.48
N PRO A 771 -19.52 -22.85 -3.80
CA PRO A 771 -18.68 -22.15 -2.82
C PRO A 771 -19.36 -20.99 -2.09
N LEU A 772 -20.23 -20.24 -2.77
CA LEU A 772 -20.99 -19.14 -2.18
C LEU A 772 -22.19 -19.60 -1.35
N GLN A 773 -22.74 -20.79 -1.63
CA GLN A 773 -23.74 -21.39 -0.73
C GLN A 773 -23.13 -21.94 0.57
N THR A 774 -21.84 -22.25 0.57
CA THR A 774 -21.08 -22.70 1.75
C THR A 774 -20.14 -21.63 2.30
N LEU A 775 -20.42 -20.35 2.02
CA LEU A 775 -19.64 -19.24 2.58
C LEU A 775 -19.72 -19.22 4.11
N ASP A 776 -18.65 -18.72 4.73
CA ASP A 776 -18.55 -18.53 6.17
C ASP A 776 -18.59 -17.03 6.47
N VAL A 777 -19.40 -16.63 7.44
CA VAL A 777 -19.54 -15.25 7.89
C VAL A 777 -19.01 -15.14 9.31
N THR A 778 -18.09 -14.24 9.58
CA THR A 778 -17.58 -13.96 10.93
C THR A 778 -17.89 -12.51 11.29
N PRO A 779 -18.62 -12.22 12.39
CA PRO A 779 -18.80 -10.85 12.84
C PRO A 779 -17.47 -10.26 13.34
N ILE A 780 -17.23 -8.99 13.03
CA ILE A 780 -16.09 -8.19 13.49
C ILE A 780 -16.58 -7.15 14.49
N ASN A 781 -15.92 -6.99 15.64
CA ASN A 781 -16.26 -6.07 16.73
C ASN A 781 -17.76 -6.09 17.08
N PRO A 782 -18.30 -7.24 17.52
CA PRO A 782 -19.70 -7.32 17.90
C PRO A 782 -20.03 -6.35 19.03
N ASP A 783 -21.29 -5.93 19.10
CA ASP A 783 -21.82 -5.04 20.12
C ASP A 783 -21.72 -5.63 21.53
N GLU A 784 -22.15 -4.88 22.55
CA GLU A 784 -22.08 -5.31 23.96
C GLU A 784 -22.78 -6.65 24.24
N THR A 785 -23.69 -7.09 23.36
CA THR A 785 -24.36 -8.39 23.47
C THR A 785 -23.55 -9.54 22.89
N GLY A 786 -22.53 -9.25 22.06
CA GLY A 786 -21.72 -10.25 21.36
C GLY A 786 -22.42 -10.93 20.18
N VAL A 787 -23.71 -10.63 19.97
CA VAL A 787 -24.56 -11.33 19.00
C VAL A 787 -24.69 -10.54 17.71
N ARG A 788 -24.70 -9.21 17.79
CA ARG A 788 -24.88 -8.35 16.63
C ARG A 788 -23.59 -7.62 16.30
N SER A 789 -23.35 -7.41 15.01
CA SER A 789 -22.25 -6.57 14.55
C SER A 789 -22.68 -5.69 13.39
N HIS A 790 -22.01 -4.55 13.27
CA HIS A 790 -22.06 -3.68 12.10
C HIS A 790 -20.93 -3.99 11.10
N TRP A 791 -20.13 -5.01 11.36
CA TRP A 791 -18.98 -5.37 10.53
C TRP A 791 -18.89 -6.89 10.42
N PHE A 792 -18.72 -7.39 9.20
CA PHE A 792 -18.61 -8.82 8.91
C PHE A 792 -17.45 -9.12 7.98
N MET A 793 -16.82 -10.25 8.23
CA MET A 793 -15.84 -10.89 7.36
C MET A 793 -16.50 -12.10 6.68
N ILE A 794 -16.60 -12.07 5.37
CA ILE A 794 -17.23 -13.11 4.56
C ILE A 794 -16.12 -13.88 3.86
N LYS A 795 -16.07 -15.20 4.00
CA LYS A 795 -15.06 -16.08 3.41
C LYS A 795 -15.72 -17.12 2.53
N THR A 796 -15.17 -17.32 1.34
CA THR A 796 -15.63 -18.36 0.41
C THR A 796 -14.45 -18.94 -0.35
N THR A 797 -14.57 -20.19 -0.80
CA THR A 797 -13.61 -20.83 -1.71
C THR A 797 -13.82 -20.42 -3.17
N ALA A 798 -14.82 -19.60 -3.47
CA ALA A 798 -14.97 -18.98 -4.79
C ALA A 798 -13.77 -18.06 -5.08
N THR A 799 -13.17 -18.24 -6.25
CA THR A 799 -11.99 -17.47 -6.69
C THR A 799 -12.34 -16.31 -7.61
N ASP A 800 -13.57 -16.25 -8.13
CA ASP A 800 -14.01 -15.15 -8.98
C ASP A 800 -14.47 -13.96 -8.13
N GLU A 801 -13.59 -12.97 -8.03
CA GLU A 801 -13.79 -11.78 -7.21
C GLU A 801 -15.05 -10.99 -7.61
N ALA A 802 -15.31 -10.86 -8.92
CA ALA A 802 -16.43 -10.08 -9.41
C ALA A 802 -17.74 -10.72 -8.97
N THR A 803 -17.89 -12.02 -9.21
CA THR A 803 -19.07 -12.79 -8.79
C THR A 803 -19.26 -12.78 -7.27
N VAL A 804 -18.19 -12.92 -6.49
CA VAL A 804 -18.26 -12.85 -5.02
C VAL A 804 -18.72 -11.46 -4.56
N ARG A 805 -18.16 -10.40 -5.13
CA ARG A 805 -18.52 -9.02 -4.81
C ARG A 805 -19.98 -8.74 -5.18
N ASP A 806 -20.44 -9.21 -6.33
CA ASP A 806 -21.82 -9.05 -6.79
C ASP A 806 -22.80 -9.75 -5.85
N VAL A 807 -22.51 -11.00 -5.44
CA VAL A 807 -23.35 -11.73 -4.49
C VAL A 807 -23.38 -11.06 -3.12
N VAL A 808 -22.23 -10.56 -2.64
CA VAL A 808 -22.16 -9.84 -1.35
C VAL A 808 -22.93 -8.52 -1.41
N GLY A 809 -22.73 -7.74 -2.48
CA GLY A 809 -23.45 -6.49 -2.72
C GLY A 809 -24.95 -6.70 -2.84
N GLN A 810 -25.38 -7.74 -3.56
CA GLN A 810 -26.80 -8.12 -3.69
C GLN A 810 -27.41 -8.68 -2.40
N GLY A 811 -26.65 -9.44 -1.61
CA GLY A 811 -27.14 -9.99 -0.34
C GLY A 811 -27.27 -8.93 0.76
N LEU A 812 -26.43 -7.89 0.73
CA LEU A 812 -26.34 -6.87 1.78
C LEU A 812 -26.75 -5.48 1.31
N VAL A 813 -27.58 -5.44 0.27
CA VAL A 813 -28.21 -4.24 -0.26
C VAL A 813 -28.82 -3.38 0.84
N GLY A 814 -28.47 -2.09 0.84
CA GLY A 814 -29.02 -1.09 1.77
C GLY A 814 -28.43 -1.15 3.19
N LEU A 815 -27.55 -2.11 3.48
CA LEU A 815 -26.84 -2.22 4.75
C LEU A 815 -25.42 -1.68 4.67
N ILE A 816 -24.77 -1.80 3.51
CA ILE A 816 -23.40 -1.31 3.27
C ILE A 816 -23.46 0.13 2.80
N SER A 817 -22.51 0.97 3.21
CA SER A 817 -22.26 2.28 2.61
C SER A 817 -21.66 2.08 1.21
N GLU A 818 -22.51 1.68 0.28
CA GLU A 818 -22.19 1.60 -1.14
C GLU A 818 -22.51 2.93 -1.79
N ASP A 819 -21.54 3.47 -2.52
CA ASP A 819 -21.90 4.10 -3.78
C ASP A 819 -22.34 2.97 -4.75
N ARG A 820 -23.56 2.47 -4.54
CA ARG A 820 -24.18 1.37 -5.30
C ARG A 820 -24.29 1.71 -6.78
N GLU A 821 -24.19 0.73 -7.68
CA GLU A 821 -24.54 0.98 -9.09
C GLU A 821 -25.99 1.41 -9.16
N LEU A 822 -26.22 2.52 -9.84
CA LEU A 822 -27.56 3.04 -10.07
C LEU A 822 -28.00 2.53 -11.43
N ARG A 823 -29.06 1.72 -11.43
CA ARG A 823 -29.75 1.38 -12.67
C ARG A 823 -30.65 2.54 -13.04
N PHE A 824 -30.70 2.89 -14.32
CA PHE A 824 -31.60 3.91 -14.85
C PHE A 824 -31.99 3.56 -16.29
N ALA A 825 -33.11 4.10 -16.75
CA ALA A 825 -33.80 3.63 -17.97
C ALA A 825 -32.94 3.67 -19.25
N SER A 826 -31.92 4.54 -19.31
CA SER A 826 -31.05 4.77 -20.46
C SER A 826 -29.60 4.29 -20.28
N MET A 827 -29.33 3.47 -19.25
CA MET A 827 -27.99 2.99 -18.90
C MET A 827 -27.22 2.31 -20.03
N GLU A 828 -27.90 1.55 -20.89
CA GLU A 828 -27.28 0.78 -21.98
C GLU A 828 -27.00 1.61 -23.25
N ALA A 829 -27.43 2.88 -23.29
CA ALA A 829 -27.21 3.76 -24.43
C ALA A 829 -25.74 4.19 -24.50
N THR A 830 -24.92 3.37 -25.14
CA THR A 830 -23.50 3.68 -25.43
C THR A 830 -23.35 4.80 -26.47
N ASP A 831 -24.33 4.92 -27.37
CA ASP A 831 -24.47 6.04 -28.29
C ASP A 831 -25.34 7.13 -27.68
N TRP A 832 -24.73 8.30 -27.40
CA TRP A 832 -25.40 9.44 -26.78
C TRP A 832 -26.56 9.98 -27.63
N ARG A 833 -26.58 9.74 -28.95
CA ARG A 833 -27.69 10.16 -29.83
C ARG A 833 -28.99 9.42 -29.55
N LYS A 834 -28.89 8.25 -28.92
CA LYS A 834 -30.03 7.41 -28.49
C LYS A 834 -30.31 7.57 -27.00
N ALA A 835 -29.50 8.36 -26.30
CA ALA A 835 -29.69 8.70 -24.91
C ALA A 835 -30.60 9.94 -24.80
N PRO A 836 -31.28 10.14 -23.65
CA PRO A 836 -32.13 11.29 -23.37
C PRO A 836 -31.31 12.57 -23.14
N VAL A 837 -30.67 13.05 -24.20
CA VAL A 837 -29.77 14.20 -24.24
C VAL A 837 -30.37 15.24 -25.16
N TYR A 838 -30.69 16.41 -24.61
CA TYR A 838 -31.45 17.48 -25.26
C TYR A 838 -30.59 18.73 -25.43
N ARG A 839 -30.91 19.52 -26.47
CA ARG A 839 -30.28 20.83 -26.71
C ARG A 839 -31.00 21.88 -25.89
N VAL A 840 -30.25 22.72 -25.18
CA VAL A 840 -30.85 23.84 -24.46
C VAL A 840 -31.02 25.02 -25.41
N ASP A 841 -32.17 25.09 -26.08
CA ASP A 841 -32.55 26.13 -27.04
C ASP A 841 -33.71 27.03 -26.55
N ARG A 842 -34.30 26.69 -25.40
CA ARG A 842 -35.47 27.36 -24.82
C ARG A 842 -35.20 27.76 -23.36
N ALA A 843 -35.93 28.76 -22.89
CA ALA A 843 -35.71 29.35 -21.56
C ALA A 843 -36.20 28.47 -20.40
N THR A 844 -37.18 27.59 -20.62
CA THR A 844 -37.74 26.72 -19.58
C THR A 844 -37.25 25.28 -19.74
N LEU A 845 -36.81 24.65 -18.64
CA LEU A 845 -36.35 23.26 -18.67
C LEU A 845 -37.42 22.31 -19.19
N GLY A 846 -38.67 22.50 -18.76
CA GLY A 846 -39.80 21.69 -19.20
C GLY A 846 -40.03 21.74 -20.71
N ASP A 847 -39.73 22.85 -21.38
CA ASP A 847 -39.86 22.93 -22.83
C ASP A 847 -38.68 22.25 -23.53
N VAL A 848 -37.48 22.29 -22.94
CA VAL A 848 -36.25 21.67 -23.46
C VAL A 848 -36.32 20.14 -23.40
N ILE A 849 -36.81 19.57 -22.30
CA ILE A 849 -36.90 18.11 -22.09
C ILE A 849 -38.29 17.53 -22.42
N GLU A 850 -39.15 18.32 -23.06
CA GLU A 850 -40.51 17.94 -23.47
C GLU A 850 -41.43 17.52 -22.30
N ARG A 851 -41.24 18.14 -21.13
CA ARG A 851 -42.05 17.97 -19.90
C ARG A 851 -42.62 19.31 -19.41
N PRO A 852 -43.74 19.80 -19.97
CA PRO A 852 -44.27 21.15 -19.71
C PRO A 852 -44.72 21.42 -18.26
N ALA A 853 -44.79 20.39 -17.42
CA ALA A 853 -45.09 20.53 -15.99
C ALA A 853 -43.94 21.20 -15.20
N ILE A 854 -42.71 21.18 -15.72
CA ILE A 854 -41.51 21.70 -15.05
C ILE A 854 -41.27 23.15 -15.48
N ARG A 855 -41.26 24.08 -14.52
CA ARG A 855 -41.14 25.53 -14.77
C ARG A 855 -39.77 26.15 -14.46
N SER A 856 -38.74 25.32 -14.29
CA SER A 856 -37.39 25.78 -13.94
C SER A 856 -36.77 26.60 -15.08
N ASP A 857 -36.22 27.78 -14.77
CA ASP A 857 -35.53 28.64 -15.73
C ASP A 857 -34.11 28.11 -16.01
N VAL A 858 -33.83 27.83 -17.27
CA VAL A 858 -32.54 27.34 -17.77
C VAL A 858 -31.95 28.26 -18.84
N LYS A 859 -32.47 29.49 -18.98
CA LYS A 859 -31.97 30.48 -19.95
C LYS A 859 -30.46 30.70 -19.85
N ARG A 860 -29.88 30.60 -18.66
CA ARG A 860 -28.42 30.71 -18.44
C ARG A 860 -27.59 29.59 -19.10
N PHE A 861 -28.22 28.47 -19.45
CA PHE A 861 -27.59 27.31 -20.09
C PHE A 861 -27.85 27.22 -21.60
N GLU A 862 -28.44 28.25 -22.22
CA GLU A 862 -28.68 28.29 -23.67
C GLU A 862 -27.39 28.04 -24.47
N GLY A 863 -27.46 27.15 -25.48
CA GLY A 863 -26.28 26.64 -26.20
C GLY A 863 -25.63 25.39 -25.57
N GLY A 864 -26.07 25.00 -24.38
CA GLY A 864 -25.61 23.84 -23.63
C GLY A 864 -26.39 22.55 -23.92
N VAL A 865 -26.22 21.58 -23.03
CA VAL A 865 -26.84 20.25 -23.08
C VAL A 865 -27.65 19.99 -21.81
N ALA A 866 -28.83 19.39 -21.94
CA ALA A 866 -29.62 18.87 -20.83
C ALA A 866 -29.67 17.35 -20.91
N LEU A 867 -29.19 16.66 -19.89
CA LEU A 867 -29.21 15.20 -19.78
C LEU A 867 -30.29 14.81 -18.79
N VAL A 868 -31.20 13.92 -19.19
CA VAL A 868 -32.26 13.42 -18.33
C VAL A 868 -31.95 11.99 -17.90
N VAL A 869 -31.96 11.74 -16.60
CA VAL A 869 -31.78 10.39 -16.05
C VAL A 869 -33.03 10.05 -15.27
N ASP A 870 -33.81 9.09 -15.78
CA ASP A 870 -35.05 8.60 -15.14
C ASP A 870 -34.92 7.16 -14.68
N GLY A 871 -35.71 6.79 -13.67
CA GLY A 871 -35.82 5.41 -13.19
C GLY A 871 -34.58 4.96 -12.41
N ILE A 872 -34.01 5.87 -11.61
CA ILE A 872 -32.85 5.59 -10.75
C ILE A 872 -33.25 4.60 -9.66
N GLU A 873 -32.65 3.42 -9.71
CA GLU A 873 -32.88 2.34 -8.76
C GLU A 873 -31.57 1.83 -8.15
N PRO A 874 -31.42 1.86 -6.81
CA PRO A 874 -32.35 2.46 -5.84
C PRO A 874 -32.32 4.01 -5.87
N PRO A 875 -33.39 4.70 -5.43
CA PRO A 875 -33.37 6.16 -5.28
C PRO A 875 -32.26 6.62 -4.32
N VAL A 876 -31.57 7.70 -4.66
CA VAL A 876 -30.42 8.23 -3.90
C VAL A 876 -30.53 9.73 -3.69
N SER A 877 -29.83 10.28 -2.69
CA SER A 877 -29.84 11.73 -2.47
C SER A 877 -29.18 12.50 -3.62
N LEU A 878 -29.65 13.73 -3.84
CA LEU A 878 -29.09 14.63 -4.84
C LEU A 878 -27.60 14.92 -4.58
N GLU A 879 -27.22 15.00 -3.30
CA GLU A 879 -25.83 15.19 -2.87
C GLU A 879 -24.95 14.00 -3.26
N SER A 880 -25.45 12.75 -3.14
CA SER A 880 -24.72 11.55 -3.56
C SER A 880 -24.54 11.52 -5.08
N ILE A 881 -25.58 11.83 -5.87
CA ILE A 881 -25.49 11.95 -7.33
C ILE A 881 -24.44 13.00 -7.72
N ARG A 882 -24.48 14.17 -7.09
CA ARG A 882 -23.51 15.25 -7.33
C ARG A 882 -22.09 14.81 -6.97
N ALA A 883 -21.89 14.22 -5.80
CA ALA A 883 -20.57 13.77 -5.34
C ALA A 883 -19.96 12.73 -6.27
N ARG A 884 -20.75 11.79 -6.79
CA ARG A 884 -20.29 10.77 -7.76
C ARG A 884 -19.85 11.37 -9.08
N ILE A 885 -20.68 12.25 -9.65
CA ILE A 885 -20.37 12.90 -10.93
C ILE A 885 -19.15 13.80 -10.79
N GLU A 886 -19.03 14.58 -9.72
CA GLU A 886 -17.86 15.43 -9.47
C GLU A 886 -16.59 14.64 -9.19
N LYS A 887 -16.68 13.53 -8.44
CA LYS A 887 -15.57 12.59 -8.24
C LYS A 887 -15.08 12.04 -9.57
N LYS A 888 -15.99 11.63 -10.46
CA LYS A 888 -15.67 11.13 -11.80
C LYS A 888 -15.09 12.24 -12.69
N ARG A 889 -15.59 13.47 -12.57
CA ARG A 889 -15.10 14.68 -13.27
C ARG A 889 -13.65 15.01 -12.92
N GLY A 890 -13.23 14.70 -11.69
CA GLY A 890 -11.85 14.86 -11.22
C GLY A 890 -10.86 13.80 -11.73
N GLU A 891 -11.33 12.73 -12.37
CA GLU A 891 -10.43 11.73 -12.95
C GLU A 891 -9.70 12.29 -14.18
N PRO A 892 -8.45 11.88 -14.46
CA PRO A 892 -7.68 12.38 -15.61
C PRO A 892 -8.42 12.24 -16.94
N GLU A 893 -9.24 11.19 -17.08
CA GLU A 893 -10.08 10.99 -18.25
C GLU A 893 -11.05 12.16 -18.43
N TYR A 894 -11.81 12.56 -17.41
CA TYR A 894 -12.85 13.59 -17.52
C TYR A 894 -12.43 14.99 -17.05
N SER A 895 -11.15 15.18 -16.77
CA SER A 895 -10.59 16.45 -16.29
C SER A 895 -10.83 17.63 -17.23
N ASP A 896 -11.02 17.36 -18.53
CA ASP A 896 -11.40 18.33 -19.56
C ASP A 896 -12.78 18.98 -19.32
N THR A 897 -13.60 18.36 -18.48
CA THR A 897 -14.97 18.80 -18.19
C THR A 897 -15.07 19.63 -16.90
N LEU A 898 -13.98 19.82 -16.14
CA LEU A 898 -13.96 20.50 -14.83
C LEU A 898 -14.38 21.99 -14.89
N SER A 899 -14.17 22.65 -16.03
CA SER A 899 -14.49 24.08 -16.20
C SER A 899 -15.96 24.35 -16.60
N ARG A 900 -16.79 23.31 -16.73
CA ARG A 900 -18.17 23.45 -17.23
C ARG A 900 -19.12 23.87 -16.12
N THR A 901 -20.04 24.77 -16.46
CA THR A 901 -21.10 25.16 -15.52
C THR A 901 -22.21 24.11 -15.59
N SER A 902 -22.62 23.58 -14.43
CA SER A 902 -23.68 22.58 -14.35
C SER A 902 -24.69 22.88 -13.24
N GLU A 903 -25.94 22.46 -13.45
CA GLU A 903 -27.00 22.52 -12.45
C GLU A 903 -27.86 21.24 -12.49
N TYR A 904 -28.32 20.82 -11.32
CA TYR A 904 -29.12 19.61 -11.15
C TYR A 904 -30.56 19.99 -10.79
N PHE A 905 -31.52 19.37 -11.46
CA PHE A 905 -32.95 19.53 -11.20
C PHE A 905 -33.57 18.17 -10.89
N VAL A 906 -34.25 18.05 -9.76
CA VAL A 906 -35.00 16.83 -9.42
C VAL A 906 -36.27 16.77 -10.27
N LEU A 907 -36.44 15.69 -11.03
CA LEU A 907 -37.61 15.45 -11.89
C LEU A 907 -38.63 14.51 -11.25
N ALA A 908 -38.13 13.55 -10.46
CA ALA A 908 -38.94 12.59 -9.72
C ALA A 908 -38.26 12.24 -8.39
N GLY A 909 -39.06 12.19 -7.31
CA GLY A 909 -38.58 12.03 -5.93
C GLY A 909 -38.38 13.36 -5.20
N ASP A 910 -37.58 13.32 -4.14
CA ASP A 910 -37.13 14.50 -3.36
C ASP A 910 -35.60 14.55 -3.27
N GLU A 911 -35.02 15.62 -2.72
CA GLU A 911 -33.56 15.79 -2.64
C GLU A 911 -32.85 14.69 -1.83
N THR A 912 -33.57 13.96 -0.98
CA THR A 912 -33.03 12.84 -0.17
C THR A 912 -33.22 11.48 -0.83
N ALA A 913 -34.16 11.36 -1.77
CA ALA A 913 -34.51 10.15 -2.51
C ALA A 913 -34.94 10.48 -3.95
N VAL A 914 -33.95 10.82 -4.79
CA VAL A 914 -34.10 11.15 -6.21
C VAL A 914 -34.24 9.86 -7.03
N SER A 915 -35.36 9.72 -7.74
CA SER A 915 -35.60 8.63 -8.70
C SER A 915 -35.51 9.09 -10.16
N GLY A 916 -35.42 10.40 -10.39
CA GLY A 916 -35.07 10.98 -11.68
C GLY A 916 -34.59 12.42 -11.57
N PHE A 917 -33.59 12.80 -12.34
CA PHE A 917 -33.05 14.16 -12.37
C PHE A 917 -32.66 14.60 -13.79
N ALA A 918 -32.60 15.92 -14.00
CA ALA A 918 -31.97 16.53 -15.16
C ALA A 918 -30.66 17.19 -14.73
N LEU A 919 -29.59 16.91 -15.46
CA LEU A 919 -28.35 17.66 -15.39
C LEU A 919 -28.29 18.60 -16.58
N VAL A 920 -28.24 19.90 -16.32
CA VAL A 920 -28.06 20.90 -17.38
C VAL A 920 -26.62 21.40 -17.31
N VAL A 921 -25.90 21.27 -18.42
CA VAL A 921 -24.48 21.61 -18.52
C VAL A 921 -24.29 22.59 -19.66
N ARG A 922 -23.52 23.66 -19.41
CA ARG A 922 -23.05 24.57 -20.45
C ARG A 922 -21.53 24.53 -20.47
N ASP A 923 -21.02 24.14 -21.63
CA ASP A 923 -19.63 24.42 -21.96
C ASP A 923 -19.55 25.84 -22.52
N GLU A 924 -18.61 26.55 -21.97
CA GLU A 924 -18.41 27.96 -22.18
C GLU A 924 -17.59 28.22 -23.46
N ASN A 925 -16.97 27.21 -24.06
CA ASN A 925 -16.20 27.28 -25.31
C ASN A 925 -16.91 26.60 -26.49
N PHE A 926 -17.92 25.76 -26.24
CA PHE A 926 -18.59 24.95 -27.26
C PHE A 926 -20.11 25.13 -27.19
N SER A 927 -20.71 25.60 -28.29
CA SER A 927 -22.17 25.76 -28.45
C SER A 927 -22.63 25.15 -29.76
N PHE A 928 -23.77 24.46 -29.74
CA PHE A 928 -24.37 23.89 -30.96
C PHE A 928 -24.75 24.96 -31.99
N MET A 929 -24.92 26.23 -31.57
CA MET A 929 -25.21 27.34 -32.47
C MET A 929 -23.99 27.76 -33.31
N ALA A 930 -22.78 27.42 -32.86
CA ALA A 930 -21.52 27.78 -33.52
C ALA A 930 -20.95 26.62 -34.34
N ASP A 931 -20.93 25.41 -33.78
CA ASP A 931 -20.40 24.21 -34.43
C ASP A 931 -21.09 22.97 -33.83
N GLU A 932 -22.09 22.46 -34.55
CA GLU A 932 -22.96 21.37 -34.10
C GLU A 932 -22.20 20.05 -33.95
N ASP A 933 -21.33 19.71 -34.91
CA ASP A 933 -20.56 18.48 -34.89
C ASP A 933 -19.59 18.47 -33.71
N ARG A 934 -18.91 19.59 -33.47
CA ARG A 934 -17.96 19.71 -32.36
C ARG A 934 -18.65 19.74 -31.01
N TRP A 935 -19.77 20.45 -30.85
CA TRP A 935 -20.59 20.41 -29.63
C TRP A 935 -21.07 18.98 -29.33
N SER A 936 -21.44 18.24 -30.37
CA SER A 936 -21.94 16.88 -30.24
C SER A 936 -20.90 15.90 -29.67
N ASP A 937 -19.64 16.00 -30.12
CA ASP A 937 -18.55 15.13 -29.66
C ASP A 937 -17.91 15.59 -28.34
N THR A 938 -17.76 16.90 -28.16
CA THR A 938 -17.01 17.46 -27.01
C THR A 938 -17.88 17.71 -25.79
N VAL A 939 -19.17 18.05 -25.96
CA VAL A 939 -20.09 18.39 -24.87
C VAL A 939 -21.10 17.28 -24.66
N ALA A 940 -21.97 17.03 -25.66
CA ALA A 940 -23.11 16.13 -25.49
C ALA A 940 -22.68 14.68 -25.23
N ARG A 941 -21.78 14.14 -26.06
CA ARG A 941 -21.23 12.79 -25.88
C ARG A 941 -20.41 12.66 -24.60
N ARG A 942 -19.59 13.67 -24.28
CA ARG A 942 -18.66 13.64 -23.15
C ARG A 942 -19.39 13.67 -21.82
N GLU A 943 -20.35 14.57 -21.64
CA GLU A 943 -21.17 14.65 -20.43
C GLU A 943 -22.05 13.41 -20.26
N TRP A 944 -22.57 12.84 -21.35
CA TRP A 944 -23.34 11.60 -21.26
C TRP A 944 -22.48 10.43 -20.75
N ASN A 945 -21.27 10.26 -21.28
CA ASN A 945 -20.35 9.23 -20.81
C ASN A 945 -19.93 9.45 -19.36
N LEU A 946 -19.65 10.70 -18.97
CA LEU A 946 -19.33 11.06 -17.59
C LEU A 946 -20.45 10.67 -16.62
N VAL A 947 -21.69 11.09 -16.90
CA VAL A 947 -22.85 10.81 -16.04
C VAL A 947 -23.14 9.31 -16.01
N ARG A 948 -23.13 8.64 -17.18
CA ARG A 948 -23.32 7.20 -17.23
C ARG A 948 -22.28 6.49 -16.37
N ASP A 949 -20.99 6.72 -16.61
CA ASP A 949 -19.92 6.02 -15.92
C ASP A 949 -19.88 6.36 -14.41
N ALA A 950 -20.25 7.57 -14.02
CA ALA A 950 -20.33 7.97 -12.61
C ALA A 950 -21.47 7.27 -11.84
N LEU A 951 -22.59 6.99 -12.52
CA LEU A 951 -23.76 6.37 -11.92
C LEU A 951 -23.70 4.83 -12.01
N THR A 952 -23.03 4.28 -13.02
CA THR A 952 -22.97 2.83 -13.26
C THR A 952 -21.79 2.12 -12.61
N VAL A 953 -20.69 2.82 -12.29
CA VAL A 953 -19.52 2.17 -11.66
C VAL A 953 -19.72 2.09 -10.14
N SER A 954 -19.80 0.87 -9.62
CA SER A 954 -19.77 0.64 -8.17
C SER A 954 -18.40 0.95 -7.59
N SER A 955 -18.34 1.76 -6.53
CA SER A 955 -17.19 1.77 -5.63
C SER A 955 -17.61 1.21 -4.28
N THR A 956 -17.38 -0.09 -4.09
CA THR A 956 -17.62 -0.76 -2.81
C THR A 956 -16.53 -0.35 -1.83
N SER A 957 -16.93 0.11 -0.63
CA SER A 957 -15.99 0.34 0.49
C SER A 957 -15.50 -0.97 1.13
N ALA A 958 -15.76 -2.12 0.49
CA ALA A 958 -15.40 -3.44 0.99
C ALA A 958 -13.93 -3.77 0.73
N SER A 959 -13.22 -4.21 1.78
CA SER A 959 -11.88 -4.78 1.66
C SER A 959 -12.02 -6.18 1.05
N VAL A 960 -11.37 -6.42 -0.08
CA VAL A 960 -11.39 -7.73 -0.74
C VAL A 960 -9.98 -8.31 -0.72
N GLN A 961 -9.89 -9.57 -0.32
CA GLN A 961 -8.67 -10.36 -0.34
C GLN A 961 -8.91 -11.63 -1.15
N ASN A 962 -8.13 -11.87 -2.20
CA ASN A 962 -8.25 -13.07 -3.03
C ASN A 962 -6.93 -13.86 -3.00
N PHE A 963 -7.02 -15.16 -2.76
CA PHE A 963 -5.90 -16.10 -2.81
C PHE A 963 -6.15 -17.17 -3.86
N SER A 964 -5.28 -17.23 -4.87
CA SER A 964 -5.31 -18.34 -5.82
C SER A 964 -4.95 -19.68 -5.15
N PRO A 965 -5.49 -20.82 -5.62
CA PRO A 965 -5.15 -22.14 -5.08
C PRO A 965 -3.65 -22.47 -5.13
N ALA A 966 -2.93 -21.96 -6.14
CA ALA A 966 -1.48 -22.13 -6.26
C ALA A 966 -0.72 -21.42 -5.13
N ILE A 967 -1.14 -20.21 -4.74
CA ILE A 967 -0.58 -19.50 -3.59
C ILE A 967 -0.88 -20.27 -2.31
N ALA A 968 -2.12 -20.72 -2.15
CA ALA A 968 -2.56 -21.40 -0.94
C ALA A 968 -1.78 -22.69 -0.65
N ASN A 969 -1.55 -23.51 -1.69
CA ASN A 969 -0.69 -24.70 -1.59
C ASN A 969 0.77 -24.36 -1.21
N THR A 970 1.28 -23.23 -1.68
CA THR A 970 2.64 -22.77 -1.36
C THR A 970 2.74 -22.36 0.11
N PHE A 971 1.77 -21.58 0.60
CA PHE A 971 1.72 -21.18 2.01
C PHE A 971 1.58 -22.38 2.94
N LYS A 972 0.75 -23.36 2.56
CA LYS A 972 0.61 -24.62 3.32
C LYS A 972 1.94 -25.37 3.40
N ALA A 973 2.65 -25.51 2.28
CA ALA A 973 3.97 -26.16 2.25
C ALA A 973 5.02 -25.40 3.08
N GLN A 974 5.05 -24.07 2.98
CA GLN A 974 5.94 -23.21 3.77
C GLN A 974 5.65 -23.31 5.27
N ALA A 975 4.39 -23.28 5.68
CA ALA A 975 3.98 -23.45 7.08
C ALA A 975 4.45 -24.80 7.64
N VAL A 976 4.21 -25.90 6.92
CA VAL A 976 4.67 -27.24 7.31
C VAL A 976 6.19 -27.30 7.39
N ALA A 977 6.90 -26.74 6.42
CA ALA A 977 8.36 -26.70 6.40
C ALA A 977 8.92 -25.89 7.59
N ALA A 978 8.33 -24.74 7.91
CA ALA A 978 8.73 -23.92 9.06
C ALA A 978 8.57 -24.67 10.38
N VAL A 979 7.45 -25.38 10.56
CA VAL A 979 7.20 -26.22 11.73
C VAL A 979 8.26 -27.31 11.84
N LEU A 980 8.40 -28.15 10.82
CA LEU A 980 9.36 -29.26 10.84
C LEU A 980 10.80 -28.79 11.05
N LEU A 981 11.22 -27.74 10.34
CA LEU A 981 12.56 -27.18 10.47
C LEU A 981 12.81 -26.63 11.87
N SER A 982 11.83 -25.94 12.46
CA SER A 982 11.95 -25.43 13.84
C SER A 982 12.13 -26.57 14.84
N PHE A 983 11.30 -27.61 14.77
CA PHE A 983 11.40 -28.77 15.65
C PHE A 983 12.75 -29.50 15.50
N VAL A 984 13.26 -29.65 14.27
CA VAL A 984 14.57 -30.27 14.01
C VAL A 984 15.71 -29.42 14.59
N LEU A 985 15.72 -28.11 14.35
CA LEU A 985 16.77 -27.22 14.87
C LEU A 985 16.75 -27.15 16.41
N ILE A 986 15.56 -27.10 17.01
CA ILE A 986 15.36 -27.20 18.46
C ILE A 986 15.90 -28.53 19.00
N ALA A 987 15.55 -29.65 18.35
CA ALA A 987 16.00 -30.98 18.75
C ALA A 987 17.53 -31.08 18.76
N ILE A 988 18.17 -30.57 17.70
CA ILE A 988 19.63 -30.50 17.56
C ILE A 988 20.23 -29.64 18.68
N TYR A 989 19.68 -28.45 18.91
CA TYR A 989 20.15 -27.55 19.96
C TYR A 989 20.11 -28.20 21.34
N ILE A 990 18.97 -28.78 21.73
CA ILE A 990 18.80 -29.44 23.03
C ILE A 990 19.72 -30.66 23.14
N TRP A 991 19.88 -31.44 22.07
CA TRP A 991 20.79 -32.58 22.06
C TRP A 991 22.24 -32.16 22.32
N VAL A 992 22.73 -31.13 21.61
CA VAL A 992 24.07 -30.56 21.81
C VAL A 992 24.22 -30.00 23.23
N ARG A 993 23.22 -29.28 23.72
CA ARG A 993 23.25 -28.61 25.02
C ARG A 993 23.28 -29.57 26.20
N PHE A 994 22.42 -30.60 26.20
CA PHE A 994 22.26 -31.52 27.33
C PHE A 994 23.06 -32.82 27.18
N LYS A 995 23.71 -33.06 26.03
CA LYS A 995 24.53 -34.25 25.75
C LYS A 995 23.82 -35.57 26.06
N GLY A 996 22.50 -35.61 25.89
CA GLY A 996 21.68 -36.77 26.22
C GLY A 996 20.42 -36.83 25.38
N ALA A 997 20.26 -37.88 24.58
CA ALA A 997 19.12 -38.09 23.70
C ALA A 997 17.77 -38.09 24.45
N ARG A 998 17.75 -38.51 25.72
CA ARG A 998 16.54 -38.51 26.55
C ARG A 998 16.02 -37.11 26.88
N TYR A 999 16.91 -36.15 27.12
CA TYR A 999 16.51 -34.77 27.38
C TYR A 999 15.92 -34.14 26.11
N SER A 1000 16.57 -34.37 24.96
CA SER A 1000 16.07 -33.94 23.65
C SER A 1000 14.70 -34.55 23.33
N LEU A 1001 14.54 -35.88 23.49
CA LEU A 1001 13.25 -36.54 23.25
C LEU A 1001 12.14 -36.05 24.19
N ALA A 1002 12.42 -35.92 25.49
CA ALA A 1002 11.44 -35.43 26.46
C ALA A 1002 10.98 -34.00 26.13
N ALA A 1003 11.91 -33.12 25.73
CA ALA A 1003 11.58 -31.77 25.33
C ALA A 1003 10.73 -31.74 24.06
N ILE A 1004 11.12 -32.48 23.01
CA ILE A 1004 10.37 -32.54 21.75
C ILE A 1004 8.95 -33.06 21.97
N VAL A 1005 8.78 -34.12 22.77
CA VAL A 1005 7.46 -34.70 23.06
C VAL A 1005 6.58 -33.72 23.82
N ALA A 1006 7.13 -33.00 24.81
CA ALA A 1006 6.39 -31.96 25.54
C ALA A 1006 5.99 -30.80 24.63
N THR A 1007 6.92 -30.30 23.81
CA THR A 1007 6.63 -29.21 22.85
C THR A 1007 5.60 -29.63 21.80
N LEU A 1008 5.69 -30.87 21.29
CA LEU A 1008 4.70 -31.42 20.35
C LEU A 1008 3.33 -31.54 21.02
N HIS A 1009 3.28 -32.03 22.26
CA HIS A 1009 2.06 -32.07 23.06
C HIS A 1009 1.41 -30.69 23.15
N ASP A 1010 2.18 -29.64 23.44
CA ASP A 1010 1.66 -28.29 23.62
C ASP A 1010 1.11 -27.70 22.31
N VAL A 1011 1.83 -27.87 21.20
CA VAL A 1011 1.37 -27.39 19.88
C VAL A 1011 0.11 -28.13 19.44
N LEU A 1012 0.04 -29.46 19.60
CA LEU A 1012 -1.14 -30.25 19.26
C LEU A 1012 -2.35 -29.89 20.15
N THR A 1013 -2.08 -29.56 21.40
CA THR A 1013 -3.08 -29.10 22.35
C THR A 1013 -3.66 -27.74 21.96
N VAL A 1014 -2.82 -26.77 21.55
CA VAL A 1014 -3.30 -25.48 21.02
C VAL A 1014 -4.13 -25.69 19.76
N LEU A 1015 -3.68 -26.56 18.85
CA LEU A 1015 -4.43 -26.92 17.64
C LEU A 1015 -5.81 -27.51 17.98
N GLY A 1016 -5.87 -28.41 18.96
CA GLY A 1016 -7.12 -28.97 19.48
C GLY A 1016 -8.03 -27.92 20.13
N ALA A 1017 -7.46 -26.98 20.90
CA ALA A 1017 -8.21 -25.89 21.52
C ALA A 1017 -8.84 -24.97 20.47
N ILE A 1018 -8.14 -24.69 19.38
CA ILE A 1018 -8.69 -23.93 18.23
C ILE A 1018 -9.86 -24.69 17.60
N ALA A 1019 -9.72 -26.00 17.37
CA ALA A 1019 -10.83 -26.83 16.85
C ALA A 1019 -12.06 -26.81 17.77
N LEU A 1020 -11.83 -26.82 19.08
CA LEU A 1020 -12.89 -26.75 20.09
C LEU A 1020 -13.57 -25.38 20.12
N CYS A 1021 -12.89 -24.28 19.82
CA CYS A 1021 -13.50 -22.94 19.82
C CYS A 1021 -14.69 -22.86 18.86
N GLU A 1022 -14.54 -23.39 17.64
CA GLU A 1022 -15.63 -23.43 16.66
C GLU A 1022 -16.77 -24.36 17.10
N ILE A 1023 -16.45 -25.50 17.74
CA ILE A 1023 -17.46 -26.43 18.31
C ILE A 1023 -18.25 -25.76 19.44
N LEU A 1024 -17.58 -25.02 20.32
CA LEU A 1024 -18.21 -24.29 21.43
C LEU A 1024 -19.06 -23.14 20.91
N TRP A 1025 -18.60 -22.45 19.87
CA TRP A 1025 -19.32 -21.34 19.25
C TRP A 1025 -20.59 -21.78 18.51
N GLU A 1026 -20.53 -22.92 17.81
CA GLU A 1026 -21.69 -23.47 17.09
C GLU A 1026 -22.71 -24.18 18.00
N SER A 1027 -22.32 -24.53 19.23
CA SER A 1027 -23.21 -25.25 20.15
C SER A 1027 -24.21 -24.30 20.81
N PRO A 1028 -25.53 -24.45 20.58
CA PRO A 1028 -26.54 -23.52 21.10
C PRO A 1028 -26.58 -23.45 22.64
N SER A 1029 -26.21 -24.52 23.33
CA SER A 1029 -26.21 -24.60 24.80
C SER A 1029 -24.99 -23.94 25.45
N LEU A 1030 -23.89 -23.78 24.72
CA LEU A 1030 -22.61 -23.25 25.23
C LEU A 1030 -22.26 -21.88 24.67
N GLN A 1031 -23.09 -21.35 23.77
CA GLN A 1031 -22.86 -20.09 23.08
C GLN A 1031 -22.66 -18.91 24.05
N GLY A 1032 -23.46 -18.81 25.12
CA GLY A 1032 -23.29 -17.75 26.13
C GLY A 1032 -21.94 -17.78 26.86
N VAL A 1033 -21.39 -18.99 27.08
CA VAL A 1033 -20.05 -19.15 27.68
C VAL A 1033 -18.97 -18.77 26.67
N ALA A 1034 -19.13 -19.15 25.40
CA ALA A 1034 -18.19 -18.78 24.36
C ALA A 1034 -18.10 -17.25 24.19
N HIS A 1035 -19.25 -16.57 24.21
CA HIS A 1035 -19.34 -15.10 24.12
C HIS A 1035 -18.68 -14.40 25.30
N THR A 1036 -18.98 -14.81 26.54
CA THR A 1036 -18.39 -14.18 27.74
C THR A 1036 -16.87 -14.36 27.82
N LEU A 1037 -16.36 -15.46 27.27
CA LEU A 1037 -14.92 -15.71 27.16
C LEU A 1037 -14.28 -15.08 25.92
N GLY A 1038 -15.05 -14.44 25.04
CA GLY A 1038 -14.57 -13.84 23.79
C GLY A 1038 -14.05 -14.87 22.76
N ILE A 1039 -14.44 -16.13 22.89
CA ILE A 1039 -14.05 -17.22 21.98
C ILE A 1039 -14.70 -16.95 20.63
N LEU A 1040 -13.93 -16.94 19.55
CA LEU A 1040 -14.45 -16.80 18.18
C LEU A 1040 -14.16 -18.08 17.38
N PRO A 1041 -14.80 -18.31 16.23
CA PRO A 1041 -14.46 -19.42 15.34
C PRO A 1041 -13.09 -19.17 14.66
N PHE A 1042 -12.02 -19.30 15.44
CA PHE A 1042 -10.66 -19.05 15.01
C PHE A 1042 -10.25 -20.01 13.88
N LYS A 1043 -9.76 -19.44 12.77
CA LYS A 1043 -9.21 -20.20 11.64
C LYS A 1043 -7.68 -20.21 11.72
N ILE A 1044 -7.08 -21.25 11.17
CA ILE A 1044 -5.63 -21.36 11.03
C ILE A 1044 -5.23 -20.60 9.77
N ASP A 1045 -4.64 -19.43 9.96
CA ASP A 1045 -3.95 -18.63 8.95
C ASP A 1045 -2.43 -18.68 9.17
N LEU A 1046 -1.66 -17.97 8.35
CA LEU A 1046 -0.20 -17.88 8.50
C LEU A 1046 0.22 -17.28 9.86
N ASN A 1047 -0.54 -16.32 10.39
CA ASN A 1047 -0.27 -15.68 11.68
C ASN A 1047 -0.46 -16.66 12.85
N MET A 1048 -1.46 -17.53 12.77
CA MET A 1048 -1.70 -18.60 13.73
C MET A 1048 -0.56 -19.62 13.75
N VAL A 1049 0.03 -19.94 12.59
CA VAL A 1049 1.22 -20.81 12.51
C VAL A 1049 2.40 -20.17 13.23
N ALA A 1050 2.62 -18.86 13.05
CA ALA A 1050 3.65 -18.13 13.78
C ALA A 1050 3.38 -18.10 15.30
N ALA A 1051 2.12 -18.00 15.73
CA ALA A 1051 1.72 -18.09 17.13
C ALA A 1051 2.08 -19.46 17.72
N MET A 1052 1.73 -20.55 17.03
CA MET A 1052 2.06 -21.92 17.48
C MET A 1052 3.57 -22.17 17.56
N LEU A 1053 4.34 -21.66 16.60
CA LEU A 1053 5.80 -21.71 16.64
C LEU A 1053 6.39 -20.89 17.80
N THR A 1054 5.78 -19.76 18.12
CA THR A 1054 6.12 -18.96 19.29
C THR A 1054 5.84 -19.72 20.59
N VAL A 1055 4.67 -20.37 20.69
CA VAL A 1055 4.32 -21.25 21.82
C VAL A 1055 5.37 -22.35 21.98
N ALA A 1056 5.81 -22.96 20.87
CA ALA A 1056 6.83 -23.99 20.91
C ALA A 1056 8.16 -23.47 21.50
N GLY A 1057 8.59 -22.28 21.08
CA GLY A 1057 9.78 -21.62 21.63
C GLY A 1057 9.66 -21.33 23.12
N TYR A 1058 8.51 -20.81 23.55
CA TYR A 1058 8.25 -20.46 24.95
C TYR A 1058 8.11 -21.68 25.87
N SER A 1059 7.36 -22.71 25.45
CA SER A 1059 7.21 -23.99 26.20
C SER A 1059 8.57 -24.60 26.55
N LEU A 1060 9.53 -24.49 25.64
CA LEU A 1060 10.89 -24.98 25.85
C LEU A 1060 11.67 -24.23 26.91
N ASN A 1061 11.35 -22.95 27.16
CA ASN A 1061 12.05 -22.15 28.17
C ASN A 1061 11.92 -22.80 29.56
N ASP A 1062 10.69 -23.10 29.98
CA ASP A 1062 10.41 -23.76 31.26
C ASP A 1062 11.00 -25.17 31.31
N THR A 1063 10.86 -25.93 30.22
CA THR A 1063 11.43 -27.27 30.10
C THR A 1063 12.96 -27.26 30.29
N ILE A 1064 13.67 -26.32 29.65
CA ILE A 1064 15.13 -26.18 29.76
C ILE A 1064 15.53 -25.80 31.18
N ILE A 1065 14.80 -24.88 31.83
CA ILE A 1065 15.08 -24.47 33.23
C ILE A 1065 14.97 -25.67 34.18
N ILE A 1066 13.91 -26.47 34.06
CA ILE A 1066 13.71 -27.65 34.91
C ILE A 1066 14.78 -28.70 34.61
N MET A 1067 15.08 -28.96 33.34
CA MET A 1067 16.11 -29.91 32.92
C MET A 1067 17.52 -29.51 33.38
N ASP A 1068 17.84 -28.22 33.37
CA ASP A 1068 19.12 -27.70 33.87
C ASP A 1068 19.22 -27.90 35.39
N ARG A 1069 18.12 -27.69 36.14
CA ARG A 1069 18.08 -28.00 37.58
C ARG A 1069 18.18 -29.49 37.88
N ILE A 1070 17.54 -30.36 37.08
CA ILE A 1070 17.72 -31.82 37.18
C ILE A 1070 19.19 -32.18 36.96
N ARG A 1071 19.85 -31.56 35.98
CA ARG A 1071 21.28 -31.78 35.70
C ARG A 1071 22.19 -31.26 36.81
N GLU A 1072 21.92 -30.08 37.37
CA GLU A 1072 22.64 -29.52 38.52
C GLU A 1072 22.54 -30.47 39.72
N THR A 1073 21.33 -30.99 39.98
CA THR A 1073 21.04 -31.92 41.09
C THR A 1073 21.68 -33.30 40.87
N LYS A 1074 21.69 -33.78 39.62
CA LYS A 1074 22.34 -35.05 39.22
C LYS A 1074 23.87 -35.00 39.38
N GLY A 1075 24.48 -33.83 39.19
CA GLY A 1075 25.93 -33.66 39.27
C GLY A 1075 26.69 -34.58 38.30
N LYS A 1076 27.55 -35.46 38.83
CA LYS A 1076 28.38 -36.39 38.05
C LYS A 1076 27.71 -37.73 37.74
N LEU A 1077 26.49 -37.99 38.24
CA LEU A 1077 25.80 -39.25 38.00
C LEU A 1077 25.39 -39.40 36.53
N GLN A 1078 25.37 -40.64 36.02
CA GLN A 1078 24.98 -40.88 34.62
C GLN A 1078 23.48 -40.62 34.41
N TYR A 1079 22.63 -41.08 35.33
CA TYR A 1079 21.18 -40.96 35.27
C TYR A 1079 20.60 -40.22 36.48
N ALA A 1080 19.49 -39.50 36.28
CA ALA A 1080 18.76 -38.84 37.37
C ALA A 1080 17.79 -39.82 38.04
N THR A 1081 17.80 -39.86 39.37
CA THR A 1081 16.84 -40.67 40.17
C THR A 1081 15.48 -39.96 40.26
N ALA A 1082 14.45 -40.70 40.70
CA ALA A 1082 13.12 -40.12 40.89
C ALA A 1082 13.12 -38.99 41.95
N GLU A 1083 13.89 -39.14 43.02
CA GLU A 1083 13.98 -38.12 44.08
C GLU A 1083 14.68 -36.84 43.60
N MET A 1084 15.74 -36.97 42.80
CA MET A 1084 16.44 -35.82 42.22
C MET A 1084 15.53 -35.02 41.28
N ILE A 1085 14.74 -35.72 40.45
CA ILE A 1085 13.76 -35.06 39.57
C ILE A 1085 12.69 -34.35 40.41
N ASN A 1086 12.15 -35.02 41.43
CA ASN A 1086 11.13 -34.43 42.29
C ASN A 1086 11.65 -33.19 43.04
N LEU A 1087 12.88 -33.24 43.53
CA LEU A 1087 13.53 -32.11 44.20
C LEU A 1087 13.76 -30.95 43.22
N ALA A 1088 14.26 -31.23 42.03
CA ALA A 1088 14.51 -30.21 41.01
C ALA A 1088 13.22 -29.49 40.57
N VAL A 1089 12.13 -30.24 40.37
CA VAL A 1089 10.82 -29.67 40.04
C VAL A 1089 10.32 -28.76 41.18
N ASN A 1090 10.27 -29.25 42.42
CA ASN A 1090 9.76 -28.43 43.53
C ASN A 1090 10.58 -27.16 43.80
N GLN A 1091 11.88 -27.18 43.53
CA GLN A 1091 12.75 -26.01 43.64
C GLN A 1091 12.56 -24.98 42.52
N THR A 1092 11.98 -25.38 41.38
CA THR A 1092 11.81 -24.51 40.21
C THR A 1092 10.38 -23.99 40.05
N ILE A 1093 9.39 -24.59 40.71
CA ILE A 1093 7.97 -24.18 40.64
C ILE A 1093 7.77 -22.67 40.86
N SER A 1094 8.36 -22.08 41.91
CA SER A 1094 8.19 -20.64 42.19
C SER A 1094 8.61 -19.79 40.99
N ARG A 1095 9.73 -20.14 40.35
CA ARG A 1095 10.24 -19.44 39.16
C ARG A 1095 9.29 -19.65 37.99
N THR A 1096 9.00 -20.91 37.64
CA THR A 1096 8.12 -21.29 36.52
C THR A 1096 6.73 -20.63 36.60
N ILE A 1097 6.14 -20.53 37.80
CA ILE A 1097 4.84 -19.87 37.99
C ILE A 1097 4.93 -18.36 37.73
N ILE A 1098 5.99 -17.70 38.21
CA ILE A 1098 6.12 -16.23 38.06
C ILE A 1098 6.41 -15.88 36.60
N THR A 1099 7.34 -16.61 35.96
CA THR A 1099 7.77 -16.36 34.58
C THR A 1099 6.60 -16.57 33.63
N SER A 1100 5.98 -17.75 33.67
CA SER A 1100 4.84 -18.07 32.82
C SER A 1100 3.57 -17.35 33.21
N GLY A 1101 3.34 -17.06 34.49
CA GLY A 1101 2.24 -16.21 34.94
C GLY A 1101 2.31 -14.79 34.39
N SER A 1102 3.50 -14.18 34.37
CA SER A 1102 3.69 -12.83 33.81
C SER A 1102 3.44 -12.80 32.30
N THR A 1103 3.94 -13.79 31.55
CA THR A 1103 3.75 -13.88 30.10
C THR A 1103 2.31 -14.24 29.72
N VAL A 1104 1.64 -15.12 30.48
CA VAL A 1104 0.20 -15.39 30.32
C VAL A 1104 -0.61 -14.13 30.60
N CYS A 1105 -0.25 -13.37 31.63
CA CYS A 1105 -0.92 -12.10 31.94
C CYS A 1105 -0.81 -11.11 30.79
N THR A 1106 0.37 -10.94 30.19
CA THR A 1106 0.53 -10.06 29.01
C THR A 1106 -0.25 -10.57 27.80
N SER A 1107 -0.27 -11.89 27.57
CA SER A 1107 -1.02 -12.50 26.48
C SER A 1107 -2.53 -12.36 26.69
N LEU A 1108 -3.00 -12.42 27.93
CA LEU A 1108 -4.40 -12.20 28.29
C LEU A 1108 -4.82 -10.74 28.11
N ILE A 1109 -3.96 -9.79 28.48
CA ILE A 1109 -4.20 -8.36 28.20
C ILE A 1109 -4.30 -8.13 26.69
N LEU A 1110 -3.41 -8.74 25.91
CA LEU A 1110 -3.48 -8.67 24.45
C LEU A 1110 -4.78 -9.30 23.91
N TYR A 1111 -5.22 -10.43 24.48
CA TYR A 1111 -6.47 -11.08 24.08
C TYR A 1111 -7.71 -10.21 24.36
N CYS A 1112 -7.73 -9.53 25.52
CA CYS A 1112 -8.85 -8.67 25.92
C CYS A 1112 -8.85 -7.30 25.23
N PHE A 1113 -7.67 -6.69 25.03
CA PHE A 1113 -7.56 -5.28 24.60
C PHE A 1113 -6.90 -5.08 23.23
N GLY A 1114 -6.28 -6.12 22.64
CA GLY A 1114 -5.50 -6.01 21.40
C GLY A 1114 -6.33 -5.79 20.13
N GLY A 1115 -7.65 -5.93 20.21
CA GLY A 1115 -8.53 -5.93 19.05
C GLY A 1115 -8.57 -7.28 18.34
N GLU A 1116 -9.43 -7.40 17.33
CA GLU A 1116 -9.72 -8.68 16.72
C GLU A 1116 -8.64 -9.22 15.80
N GLY A 1117 -7.90 -8.34 15.13
CA GLY A 1117 -6.80 -8.78 14.24
C GLY A 1117 -5.70 -9.56 14.95
N VAL A 1118 -5.53 -9.38 16.27
CA VAL A 1118 -4.54 -10.12 17.09
C VAL A 1118 -5.17 -11.07 18.11
N ARG A 1119 -6.50 -11.11 18.24
CA ARG A 1119 -7.20 -11.96 19.22
C ARG A 1119 -6.96 -13.47 19.00
N PRO A 1120 -7.04 -14.03 17.77
CA PRO A 1120 -6.72 -15.43 17.53
C PRO A 1120 -5.27 -15.76 17.93
N PHE A 1121 -4.35 -14.88 17.57
CA PHE A 1121 -2.94 -14.98 17.89
C PHE A 1121 -2.71 -14.99 19.41
N ALA A 1122 -3.33 -14.05 20.14
CA ALA A 1122 -3.24 -13.96 21.59
C ALA A 1122 -3.87 -15.17 22.31
N PHE A 1123 -4.98 -15.70 21.81
CA PHE A 1123 -5.62 -16.90 22.34
C PHE A 1123 -4.67 -18.10 22.30
N ALA A 1124 -4.01 -18.33 21.16
CA ALA A 1124 -3.04 -19.40 21.00
C ALA A 1124 -1.87 -19.27 22.00
N LEU A 1125 -1.40 -18.04 22.27
CA LEU A 1125 -0.37 -17.78 23.27
C LEU A 1125 -0.86 -18.06 24.70
N VAL A 1126 -2.06 -17.61 25.08
CA VAL A 1126 -2.62 -17.84 26.42
C VAL A 1126 -2.73 -19.34 26.71
N VAL A 1127 -3.35 -20.10 25.79
CA VAL A 1127 -3.53 -21.55 25.92
C VAL A 1127 -2.17 -22.26 25.89
N GLY A 1128 -1.34 -21.90 24.91
CA GLY A 1128 -0.06 -22.55 24.68
C GLY A 1128 0.94 -22.35 25.82
N ILE A 1129 1.08 -21.13 26.34
CA ILE A 1129 1.98 -20.85 27.47
C ILE A 1129 1.46 -21.53 28.74
N GLY A 1130 0.16 -21.46 29.00
CA GLY A 1130 -0.45 -22.11 30.16
C GLY A 1130 -0.21 -23.63 30.15
N ILE A 1131 -0.41 -24.27 29.00
CA ILE A 1131 -0.24 -25.72 28.87
C ILE A 1131 1.23 -26.11 28.80
N GLY A 1132 2.09 -25.29 28.21
CA GLY A 1132 3.54 -25.49 28.21
C GLY A 1132 4.15 -25.44 29.62
N THR A 1133 3.62 -24.59 30.49
CA THR A 1133 4.00 -24.55 31.91
C THR A 1133 3.67 -25.88 32.59
N TYR A 1134 2.44 -26.38 32.35
CA TYR A 1134 1.99 -27.68 32.87
C TYR A 1134 2.81 -28.84 32.32
N SER A 1135 3.03 -28.90 30.99
CA SER A 1135 3.73 -30.00 30.35
C SER A 1135 5.20 -30.05 30.76
N SER A 1136 5.86 -28.91 30.96
CA SER A 1136 7.24 -28.83 31.44
C SER A 1136 7.41 -29.50 32.82
N ILE A 1137 6.46 -29.29 33.72
CA ILE A 1137 6.46 -29.83 35.09
C ILE A 1137 5.99 -31.30 35.12
N ALA A 1138 4.86 -31.58 34.48
CA ALA A 1138 4.12 -32.84 34.66
C ALA A 1138 4.41 -33.89 33.58
N VAL A 1139 4.89 -33.47 32.40
CA VAL A 1139 5.18 -34.35 31.25
C VAL A 1139 6.69 -34.48 31.01
N ALA A 1140 7.38 -33.37 30.74
CA ALA A 1140 8.79 -33.37 30.35
C ALA A 1140 9.72 -33.87 31.46
N ALA A 1141 9.58 -33.34 32.69
CA ALA A 1141 10.47 -33.68 33.79
C ALA A 1141 10.43 -35.18 34.17
N PRO A 1142 9.26 -35.83 34.31
CA PRO A 1142 9.20 -37.27 34.58
C PRO A 1142 9.73 -38.16 33.44
N MET A 1143 9.68 -37.71 32.18
CA MET A 1143 10.20 -38.46 31.02
C MET A 1143 11.72 -38.62 31.01
N VAL A 1144 12.45 -37.75 31.72
CA VAL A 1144 13.92 -37.83 31.84
C VAL A 1144 14.37 -38.99 32.74
N TRP A 1145 13.47 -39.53 33.56
CA TRP A 1145 13.76 -40.59 34.53
C TRP A 1145 14.28 -41.89 33.91
N SER A 1146 15.16 -42.59 34.63
CA SER A 1146 15.63 -43.92 34.25
C SER A 1146 15.73 -44.85 35.45
N ARG A 1147 15.23 -46.08 35.29
CA ARG A 1147 15.31 -47.14 36.31
C ARG A 1147 16.75 -47.45 36.74
N LYS A 1148 17.71 -47.39 35.81
CA LYS A 1148 19.16 -47.56 36.07
C LYS A 1148 19.75 -46.51 37.03
N GLY A 1149 19.11 -45.34 37.15
CA GLY A 1149 19.53 -44.31 38.10
C GLY A 1149 19.31 -44.73 39.56
N ASN A 1150 18.18 -45.40 39.84
CA ASN A 1150 17.89 -45.90 41.19
C ASN A 1150 18.78 -47.11 41.57
N GLU A 1151 19.28 -47.85 40.59
CA GLU A 1151 20.21 -48.98 40.80
C GLU A 1151 21.64 -48.51 41.14
N THR A 1152 22.02 -47.29 40.73
CA THR A 1152 23.38 -46.74 41.00
C THR A 1152 23.56 -46.33 42.45
N GLU A 1153 22.46 -46.13 43.19
CA GLU A 1153 22.44 -45.80 44.62
C GLU A 1153 22.48 -47.05 45.50
N ALA A 1154 22.09 -48.21 44.96
CA ALA A 1154 22.05 -49.50 45.66
C ALA A 1154 23.42 -50.22 45.77
N THR A 1155 24.51 -49.61 45.29
CA THR A 1155 25.88 -50.10 45.60
C THR A 1155 26.41 -49.35 46.82
N PRO A 1156 26.54 -49.99 47.99
CA PRO A 1156 26.98 -49.30 49.19
C PRO A 1156 28.44 -48.88 49.03
N ARG A 1157 28.69 -47.56 49.05
CA ARG A 1157 30.03 -47.06 49.36
C ARG A 1157 30.30 -47.39 50.81
N GLY A 1158 31.33 -48.21 51.04
CA GLY A 1158 31.76 -48.66 52.36
C GLY A 1158 31.84 -47.50 53.35
N VAL A 1159 31.01 -47.60 54.38
CA VAL A 1159 31.12 -46.79 55.59
C VAL A 1159 32.39 -47.23 56.30
N VAL A 1160 33.43 -46.40 56.24
CA VAL A 1160 34.55 -46.49 57.18
C VAL A 1160 34.01 -46.07 58.54
N ALA A 1161 34.05 -47.00 59.50
CA ALA A 1161 33.67 -46.75 60.88
C ALA A 1161 34.58 -45.67 61.51
N PRO A 1162 34.08 -44.84 62.43
CA PRO A 1162 34.88 -43.85 63.12
C PRO A 1162 35.81 -44.54 64.13
N THR A 1163 37.12 -44.34 64.01
CA THR A 1163 38.06 -44.55 65.11
C THR A 1163 38.23 -43.24 65.87
N ASN A 1164 38.13 -43.35 67.20
CA ASN A 1164 38.24 -42.34 68.26
C ASN A 1164 39.03 -41.06 67.97
#